data_AF-A0A3N5GR32-F1
#
_entry.id   AF-A0A3N5GR32-F1
#
_cell.length_a   1.000
_cell.length_b   1.000
_cell.length_c   1.000
_cell.angle_alpha   90.00
_cell.angle_beta   90.00
_cell.angle_gamma   90.00
#
_symmetry.space_group_name_H-M   'P 1'
#
loop_
_entity.id
_entity.type
_entity.pdbx_description
1 polymer ?
#
loop_
_entity_poly.entity_id
_entity_poly.type
_entity_poly.pdbx_seq_one_letter_code
_entity_poly.pdbx_strand_id
1 'polypeptide(L)'
;MHQHPQNPQNHGRRRSAVATAVFKINAVIGVAILIGSVLGAGGVAFAQGQPIVFSAVGDVPYSTGEISEFQEHMDNLDLYSGSEFLVHLGDIKSGGGTCAESWYQSMAASLRTLSIPAFIVPGDNEWNDCSNPTQAWGLWVKHLMAIEQFFCGVPLVERQSVRPENFAFVKSGVLFIGINKVSGGLGSGETQTRLQQDGDWITLQMQSKGNSVRAAVIFAQARPSGSPLESMLGNAASAFGKPVLYIHGDGHSWTYDEGYLEPNITKVQVDRGSITHPPVHVTVTMDPDLSNAFLFNRDPWPNGTTPVNKAPCANAGPDKQIASGASTVLNGKMSDDGEPTPPQLQVNWTHVSGGGVVTFGNRNALSTSVQFSANDSYTLRLTVSDKALTSSDTVGVDVGVVPNAETVVTISTPVSGSEFDLGQTVTFIGSASDDFDSGLTASLSWTSSLSGPMGTGGTVSTATLPVGEHTITASVTDSGGRTGSESIIVTIVDPATEPPSSPTVDVRVANGNDDAEESATGSVSLSSSDLELVADGSNQTVGMRFNGVAIQKGATINNAWIQFQTDQTSNGATTVTIRGQAADNAATFTTAAANLSSRTKTTAAVSWSPVAWNSVGAAGADQRTPDLKSVIQEIVNRPGWSSGNSLAILITGTGQRTAESYNGVPNGAPLLHIESAPSVPAPDIDAVPNPYAYGSVLVGTTASGTVAIKNVGTQELQVNANSLSGADAAQFAITLESSAP
;
A
#
# COMPACT_ATOMS: atom_id res chain seq x y z
N MET A 1 -56.84 -53.79 37.57
CA MET A 1 -56.02 -53.87 38.80
C MET A 1 -54.99 -52.76 38.78
N HIS A 2 -54.60 -52.31 39.97
CA HIS A 2 -54.23 -50.94 40.36
C HIS A 2 -52.87 -50.35 39.91
N GLN A 3 -52.90 -49.02 39.75
CA GLN A 3 -52.02 -47.92 40.23
C GLN A 3 -50.48 -48.09 40.31
N HIS A 4 -49.75 -47.13 39.68
CA HIS A 4 -48.65 -46.22 40.15
C HIS A 4 -47.65 -46.64 41.28
N PRO A 5 -46.44 -46.02 41.44
CA PRO A 5 -45.75 -44.97 40.63
C PRO A 5 -44.17 -45.03 40.51
N GLN A 6 -43.62 -44.10 39.69
CA GLN A 6 -42.34 -43.31 39.79
C GLN A 6 -40.95 -43.81 39.28
N ASN A 7 -40.23 -42.81 38.74
CA ASN A 7 -38.96 -42.65 37.99
C ASN A 7 -37.74 -42.51 38.98
N PRO A 8 -36.44 -42.23 38.64
CA PRO A 8 -35.97 -41.54 37.43
C PRO A 8 -34.55 -41.79 36.82
N GLN A 9 -34.37 -41.12 35.65
CA GLN A 9 -33.16 -40.55 34.99
C GLN A 9 -32.15 -41.46 34.26
N ASN A 10 -31.67 -41.16 33.05
CA ASN A 10 -32.05 -40.15 32.05
C ASN A 10 -31.56 -40.56 30.63
N HIS A 11 -32.40 -40.26 29.64
CA HIS A 11 -32.24 -40.37 28.18
C HIS A 11 -31.24 -39.32 27.63
N GLY A 12 -30.74 -39.37 26.40
CA GLY A 12 -31.04 -40.19 25.22
C GLY A 12 -30.52 -39.47 23.96
N ARG A 13 -29.86 -40.20 23.05
CA ARG A 13 -30.33 -40.53 21.69
C ARG A 13 -30.85 -39.37 20.82
N ARG A 14 -30.40 -39.34 19.56
CA ARG A 14 -31.26 -39.62 18.40
C ARG A 14 -30.48 -40.11 17.19
N ARG A 15 -31.17 -40.95 16.41
CA ARG A 15 -30.73 -41.74 15.26
C ARG A 15 -31.24 -41.09 13.95
N SER A 16 -30.43 -41.30 12.89
CA SER A 16 -30.76 -41.71 11.50
C SER A 16 -31.92 -41.04 10.75
N ALA A 17 -31.65 -40.51 9.54
CA ALA A 17 -31.75 -41.25 8.26
C ALA A 17 -31.56 -40.34 7.00
N VAL A 18 -30.85 -40.92 6.03
CA VAL A 18 -30.73 -40.73 4.55
C VAL A 18 -31.60 -39.67 3.82
N ALA A 19 -30.97 -38.90 2.92
CA ALA A 19 -31.58 -38.37 1.68
C ALA A 19 -30.52 -37.99 0.60
N THR A 20 -30.93 -38.08 -0.67
CA THR A 20 -30.16 -38.03 -1.93
C THR A 20 -30.23 -36.66 -2.62
N ALA A 21 -29.07 -36.17 -3.13
CA ALA A 21 -28.73 -35.26 -4.24
C ALA A 21 -29.62 -34.06 -4.70
N VAL A 22 -29.01 -32.86 -4.87
CA VAL A 22 -28.67 -32.18 -6.17
C VAL A 22 -28.30 -30.67 -5.97
N PHE A 23 -27.06 -30.33 -6.39
CA PHE A 23 -26.46 -29.08 -6.93
C PHE A 23 -26.49 -27.69 -6.21
N LYS A 24 -25.26 -27.19 -5.90
CA LYS A 24 -24.64 -25.89 -6.27
C LYS A 24 -23.17 -25.88 -5.73
N ILE A 25 -22.13 -25.97 -6.58
CA ILE A 25 -21.22 -24.88 -7.05
C ILE A 25 -20.61 -24.10 -5.86
N ASN A 26 -19.33 -24.23 -5.45
CA ASN A 26 -18.08 -23.93 -6.17
C ASN A 26 -16.91 -24.80 -5.67
N ALA A 27 -16.06 -25.24 -6.60
CA ALA A 27 -14.74 -25.81 -6.33
C ALA A 27 -13.66 -24.77 -6.65
N VAL A 28 -12.76 -24.51 -5.70
CA VAL A 28 -11.39 -24.06 -6.00
C VAL A 28 -10.46 -25.05 -5.29
N ILE A 29 -9.53 -25.56 -6.08
CA ILE A 29 -8.70 -26.73 -5.85
C ILE A 29 -7.63 -26.41 -4.81
N GLY A 30 -7.73 -27.01 -3.63
CA GLY A 30 -6.60 -27.19 -2.72
C GLY A 30 -5.83 -28.44 -3.11
N VAL A 31 -4.57 -28.28 -3.53
CA VAL A 31 -3.66 -29.42 -3.74
C VAL A 31 -3.20 -29.90 -2.37
N ALA A 32 -3.58 -31.12 -2.02
CA ALA A 32 -3.22 -31.81 -0.80
C ALA A 32 -1.75 -32.27 -0.83
N ILE A 33 -0.97 -31.89 0.17
CA ILE A 33 0.31 -32.55 0.50
C ILE A 33 0.00 -33.64 1.53
N LEU A 34 0.31 -34.90 1.18
CA LEU A 34 0.20 -36.05 2.06
C LEU A 34 1.07 -35.88 3.31
N ILE A 35 0.45 -35.90 4.49
CA ILE A 35 1.14 -36.03 5.77
C ILE A 35 1.37 -37.52 6.03
N GLY A 36 2.59 -37.98 5.78
CA GLY A 36 3.10 -39.24 6.31
C GLY A 36 3.55 -39.04 7.75
N SER A 37 2.83 -39.66 8.69
CA SER A 37 3.16 -39.69 10.10
C SER A 37 4.44 -40.48 10.38
N VAL A 38 5.49 -39.80 10.86
CA VAL A 38 6.60 -40.43 11.59
C VAL A 38 6.73 -39.71 12.93
N LEU A 39 6.27 -40.37 13.98
CA LEU A 39 6.66 -40.08 15.36
C LEU A 39 8.13 -40.47 15.52
N GLY A 40 9.00 -39.48 15.56
CA GLY A 40 10.40 -39.63 15.92
C GLY A 40 10.91 -38.26 16.38
N ALA A 41 11.20 -38.15 17.67
CA ALA A 41 11.90 -37.00 18.23
C ALA A 41 13.29 -36.90 17.59
N GLY A 42 13.40 -36.09 16.54
CA GLY A 42 14.65 -35.65 15.95
C GLY A 42 14.57 -34.15 15.80
N GLY A 43 15.26 -33.43 16.68
CA GLY A 43 15.58 -32.03 16.41
C GLY A 43 16.22 -31.98 15.03
N VAL A 44 15.73 -31.08 14.18
CA VAL A 44 16.32 -30.85 12.87
C VAL A 44 17.73 -30.33 13.14
N ALA A 45 18.72 -31.20 12.98
CA ALA A 45 20.11 -30.79 13.04
C ALA A 45 20.34 -29.88 11.84
N PHE A 46 20.48 -28.58 12.10
CA PHE A 46 20.95 -27.63 11.11
C PHE A 46 22.31 -28.13 10.58
N ALA A 47 22.47 -28.20 9.26
CA ALA A 47 23.80 -28.29 8.68
C ALA A 47 24.61 -27.10 9.22
N GLN A 48 25.75 -27.36 9.86
CA GLN A 48 26.62 -26.31 10.39
C GLN A 48 27.05 -25.40 9.24
N GLY A 49 26.46 -24.20 9.15
CA GLY A 49 26.98 -23.14 8.31
C GLY A 49 28.42 -22.82 8.70
N GLN A 50 29.20 -22.27 7.76
CA GLN A 50 30.47 -21.63 8.12
C GLN A 50 30.18 -20.18 8.56
N PRO A 51 31.06 -19.57 9.38
CA PRO A 51 31.03 -18.11 9.57
C PRO A 51 31.02 -17.42 8.21
N ILE A 52 30.25 -16.33 8.10
CA ILE A 52 30.27 -15.46 6.91
C ILE A 52 31.04 -14.19 7.24
N VAL A 53 31.92 -13.79 6.34
CA VAL A 53 32.66 -12.52 6.42
C VAL A 53 32.13 -11.60 5.33
N PHE A 54 31.81 -10.36 5.67
CA PHE A 54 31.50 -9.31 4.71
C PHE A 54 32.22 -8.03 5.08
N SER A 55 32.41 -7.15 4.10
CA SER A 55 33.02 -5.83 4.33
C SER A 55 31.96 -4.74 4.34
N ALA A 56 32.11 -3.75 5.21
CA ALA A 56 31.25 -2.56 5.22
C ALA A 56 32.09 -1.28 5.21
N VAL A 57 31.65 -0.29 4.45
CA VAL A 57 32.28 1.03 4.36
C VAL A 57 31.21 2.09 4.09
N GLY A 58 31.41 3.31 4.55
CA GLY A 58 30.47 4.42 4.32
C GLY A 58 31.21 5.75 4.28
N ASP A 59 30.48 6.81 3.94
CA ASP A 59 30.95 8.20 4.05
C ASP A 59 32.17 8.52 3.17
N VAL A 60 32.30 7.79 2.06
CA VAL A 60 33.40 7.86 1.11
C VAL A 60 32.86 7.54 -0.30
N PRO A 61 33.36 8.18 -1.37
CA PRO A 61 34.32 9.27 -1.41
C PRO A 61 33.64 10.65 -1.37
N TYR A 62 34.22 11.64 -0.68
CA TYR A 62 33.77 13.05 -0.70
C TYR A 62 34.67 13.94 -1.58
N SER A 63 35.78 13.40 -2.07
CA SER A 63 36.70 14.12 -2.97
C SER A 63 37.22 13.20 -4.07
N THR A 64 37.75 13.78 -5.14
CA THR A 64 38.35 12.99 -6.23
C THR A 64 39.59 12.23 -5.79
N GLY A 65 40.32 12.73 -4.77
CA GLY A 65 41.41 11.97 -4.14
C GLY A 65 40.89 10.73 -3.44
N GLU A 66 39.78 10.86 -2.72
CA GLU A 66 39.15 9.73 -2.02
C GLU A 66 38.55 8.69 -2.99
N ILE A 67 38.21 9.05 -4.23
CA ILE A 67 37.86 8.05 -5.26
C ILE A 67 39.04 7.09 -5.51
N SER A 68 40.26 7.62 -5.51
CA SER A 68 41.47 6.79 -5.72
C SER A 68 41.75 5.91 -4.51
N GLU A 69 41.62 6.45 -3.30
CA GLU A 69 41.73 5.66 -2.06
C GLU A 69 40.65 4.58 -1.97
N PHE A 70 39.42 4.91 -2.37
CA PHE A 70 38.32 3.96 -2.42
C PHE A 70 38.58 2.85 -3.44
N GLN A 71 39.14 3.16 -4.61
CA GLN A 71 39.57 2.15 -5.58
C GLN A 71 40.65 1.23 -5.00
N GLU A 72 41.64 1.78 -4.31
CA GLU A 72 42.67 0.99 -3.63
C GLU A 72 42.07 0.03 -2.59
N HIS A 73 41.02 0.45 -1.87
CA HIS A 73 40.29 -0.46 -0.98
C HIS A 73 39.57 -1.58 -1.73
N MET A 74 39.02 -1.31 -2.92
CA MET A 74 38.38 -2.37 -3.73
C MET A 74 39.43 -3.40 -4.19
N ASP A 75 40.58 -2.92 -4.67
CA ASP A 75 41.69 -3.78 -5.10
C ASP A 75 42.22 -4.62 -3.92
N ASN A 76 42.37 -4.01 -2.74
CA ASN A 76 42.81 -4.69 -1.52
C ASN A 76 41.78 -5.71 -0.99
N LEU A 77 40.48 -5.44 -1.15
CA LEU A 77 39.43 -6.41 -0.80
C LEU A 77 39.55 -7.66 -1.66
N ASP A 78 39.79 -7.51 -2.95
CA ASP A 78 39.95 -8.67 -3.83
C ASP A 78 41.20 -9.47 -3.46
N LEU A 79 42.33 -8.81 -3.21
CA LEU A 79 43.60 -9.48 -2.92
C LEU A 79 43.71 -10.06 -1.52
N TYR A 80 43.27 -9.34 -0.48
CA TYR A 80 43.64 -9.66 0.91
C TYR A 80 42.46 -10.08 1.79
N SER A 81 41.22 -9.86 1.35
CA SER A 81 40.04 -10.14 2.15
C SER A 81 39.42 -11.51 1.86
N GLY A 82 38.87 -12.16 2.88
CA GLY A 82 37.97 -13.32 2.73
C GLY A 82 36.49 -12.95 2.62
N SER A 83 36.16 -11.67 2.44
CA SER A 83 34.78 -11.19 2.38
C SER A 83 34.01 -11.79 1.21
N GLU A 84 32.78 -12.22 1.47
CA GLU A 84 31.89 -12.79 0.46
C GLU A 84 31.08 -11.72 -0.29
N PHE A 85 31.00 -10.50 0.24
CA PHE A 85 30.42 -9.32 -0.40
C PHE A 85 30.86 -8.03 0.33
N LEU A 86 30.70 -6.89 -0.34
CA LEU A 86 30.85 -5.54 0.22
C LEU A 86 29.47 -4.88 0.36
N VAL A 87 29.26 -4.10 1.41
CA VAL A 87 28.15 -3.12 1.50
C VAL A 87 28.69 -1.71 1.69
N HIS A 88 28.18 -0.77 0.88
CA HIS A 88 28.38 0.65 1.07
C HIS A 88 27.20 1.25 1.86
N LEU A 89 27.49 1.89 3.00
CA LEU A 89 26.52 2.40 3.96
C LEU A 89 26.04 3.83 3.64
N GLY A 90 25.92 4.15 2.34
CA GLY A 90 25.54 5.50 1.90
C GLY A 90 26.63 6.56 2.07
N ASP A 91 26.28 7.80 1.73
CA ASP A 91 27.17 8.95 1.74
C ASP A 91 28.42 8.73 0.89
N ILE A 92 28.22 8.59 -0.42
CA ILE A 92 29.26 8.54 -1.45
C ILE A 92 29.68 9.93 -1.95
N LYS A 93 29.29 11.03 -1.29
CA LYS A 93 29.80 12.39 -1.53
C LYS A 93 29.59 13.28 -0.31
N SER A 94 30.30 14.41 -0.24
CA SER A 94 30.03 15.43 0.79
C SER A 94 28.66 16.07 0.58
N GLY A 95 28.00 16.51 1.66
CA GLY A 95 26.70 17.19 1.58
C GLY A 95 26.65 18.43 0.68
N GLY A 96 25.50 18.65 0.06
CA GLY A 96 25.22 19.81 -0.81
C GLY A 96 25.62 19.63 -2.29
N GLY A 97 25.49 20.72 -3.06
CA GLY A 97 25.92 20.80 -4.46
C GLY A 97 24.91 20.28 -5.49
N THR A 98 25.33 20.22 -6.76
CA THR A 98 24.47 19.85 -7.89
C THR A 98 24.33 18.34 -8.11
N CYS A 99 25.12 17.52 -7.40
CA CYS A 99 25.14 16.06 -7.54
C CYS A 99 25.29 15.60 -8.99
N ALA A 100 26.48 15.86 -9.56
CA ALA A 100 26.76 15.58 -10.96
C ALA A 100 26.75 14.07 -11.27
N GLU A 101 26.17 13.69 -12.41
CA GLU A 101 26.08 12.30 -12.88
C GLU A 101 27.44 11.59 -12.94
N SER A 102 28.51 12.31 -13.29
CA SER A 102 29.87 11.77 -13.33
C SER A 102 30.32 11.17 -11.99
N TRP A 103 29.78 11.64 -10.87
CA TRP A 103 30.11 11.13 -9.55
C TRP A 103 29.54 9.73 -9.32
N TYR A 104 28.25 9.54 -9.62
CA TYR A 104 27.58 8.23 -9.56
C TYR A 104 28.22 7.23 -10.53
N GLN A 105 28.64 7.69 -11.71
CA GLN A 105 29.35 6.87 -12.68
C GLN A 105 30.70 6.41 -12.13
N SER A 106 31.49 7.30 -11.53
CA SER A 106 32.77 6.93 -10.90
C SER A 106 32.57 5.93 -9.75
N MET A 107 31.57 6.17 -8.89
CA MET A 107 31.26 5.26 -7.80
C MET A 107 30.86 3.86 -8.30
N ALA A 108 29.94 3.81 -9.28
CA ALA A 108 29.53 2.56 -9.89
C ALA A 108 30.69 1.86 -10.60
N ALA A 109 31.59 2.61 -11.25
CA ALA A 109 32.78 2.06 -11.90
C ALA A 109 33.72 1.42 -10.88
N SER A 110 34.01 2.11 -9.76
CA SER A 110 34.88 1.55 -8.71
C SER A 110 34.28 0.31 -8.06
N LEU A 111 33.01 0.33 -7.67
CA LEU A 111 32.37 -0.86 -7.09
C LEU A 111 32.39 -2.05 -8.06
N ARG A 112 32.14 -1.82 -9.35
CA ARG A 112 32.12 -2.87 -10.38
C ARG A 112 33.49 -3.49 -10.70
N THR A 113 34.58 -2.97 -10.12
CA THR A 113 35.89 -3.63 -10.22
C THR A 113 36.00 -4.87 -9.35
N LEU A 114 35.18 -4.98 -8.29
CA LEU A 114 35.26 -6.09 -7.34
C LEU A 114 34.97 -7.44 -7.98
N SER A 115 35.70 -8.46 -7.53
CA SER A 115 35.43 -9.85 -7.84
C SER A 115 34.20 -10.41 -7.10
N ILE A 116 33.84 -9.80 -5.97
CA ILE A 116 32.72 -10.17 -5.09
C ILE A 116 31.52 -9.21 -5.24
N PRO A 117 30.28 -9.64 -4.93
CA PRO A 117 29.11 -8.76 -4.96
C PRO A 117 29.25 -7.49 -4.12
N ALA A 118 28.82 -6.36 -4.68
CA ALA A 118 28.64 -5.12 -3.94
C ALA A 118 27.15 -4.80 -3.74
N PHE A 119 26.83 -4.29 -2.55
CA PHE A 119 25.52 -3.73 -2.18
C PHE A 119 25.70 -2.28 -1.74
N ILE A 120 24.64 -1.47 -1.82
CA ILE A 120 24.67 -0.08 -1.37
C ILE A 120 23.30 0.33 -0.85
N VAL A 121 23.29 1.04 0.28
CA VAL A 121 22.11 1.78 0.77
C VAL A 121 22.28 3.28 0.48
N PRO A 122 21.21 4.04 0.25
CA PRO A 122 21.31 5.49 0.06
C PRO A 122 21.71 6.22 1.35
N GLY A 123 22.55 7.25 1.23
CA GLY A 123 22.74 8.28 2.26
C GLY A 123 22.04 9.58 1.87
N ASP A 124 21.97 10.57 2.77
CA ASP A 124 21.35 11.86 2.48
C ASP A 124 22.16 12.69 1.48
N ASN A 125 23.50 12.55 1.46
CA ASN A 125 24.36 13.40 0.63
C ASN A 125 24.20 13.16 -0.88
N GLU A 126 23.74 11.98 -1.28
CA GLU A 126 23.62 11.56 -2.68
C GLU A 126 22.36 12.03 -3.36
N TRP A 127 21.39 12.54 -2.61
CA TRP A 127 20.11 12.90 -3.19
C TRP A 127 19.38 13.95 -2.38
N ASN A 128 19.18 13.73 -1.08
CA ASN A 128 18.39 14.63 -0.24
C ASN A 128 19.03 16.03 -0.15
N ASP A 129 20.35 16.08 0.02
CA ASP A 129 21.10 17.32 0.16
C ASP A 129 21.43 18.01 -1.16
N CYS A 130 21.07 17.39 -2.29
CA CYS A 130 21.35 17.93 -3.61
C CYS A 130 20.42 19.12 -3.92
N SER A 131 20.90 20.07 -4.72
CA SER A 131 20.07 21.21 -5.16
C SER A 131 18.83 20.79 -5.95
N ASN A 132 18.81 19.57 -6.49
CA ASN A 132 17.66 18.96 -7.16
C ASN A 132 17.52 17.49 -6.71
N PRO A 133 16.82 17.22 -5.59
CA PRO A 133 16.74 15.87 -5.02
C PRO A 133 16.09 14.84 -5.94
N THR A 134 15.06 15.22 -6.71
CA THR A 134 14.39 14.32 -7.65
C THR A 134 15.32 13.86 -8.76
N GLN A 135 16.12 14.78 -9.32
CA GLN A 135 17.11 14.43 -10.33
C GLN A 135 18.21 13.53 -9.77
N ALA A 136 18.74 13.90 -8.60
CA ALA A 136 19.80 13.15 -7.94
C ALA A 136 19.35 11.72 -7.57
N TRP A 137 18.10 11.56 -7.09
CA TRP A 137 17.49 10.25 -6.88
C TRP A 137 17.41 9.43 -8.18
N GLY A 138 16.99 10.06 -9.29
CA GLY A 138 16.99 9.40 -10.60
C GLY A 138 18.37 8.94 -11.06
N LEU A 139 19.43 9.69 -10.73
CA LEU A 139 20.82 9.30 -11.02
C LEU A 139 21.31 8.16 -10.12
N TRP A 140 20.97 8.18 -8.83
CA TRP A 140 21.26 7.09 -7.91
C TRP A 140 20.59 5.79 -8.39
N VAL A 141 19.31 5.86 -8.74
CA VAL A 141 18.55 4.72 -9.31
C VAL A 141 19.20 4.21 -10.59
N LYS A 142 19.62 5.10 -11.49
CA LYS A 142 20.21 4.73 -12.78
C LYS A 142 21.54 3.98 -12.65
N HIS A 143 22.38 4.36 -11.69
CA HIS A 143 23.77 3.91 -11.64
C HIS A 143 24.09 2.93 -10.51
N LEU A 144 23.37 3.01 -9.40
CA LEU A 144 23.70 2.33 -8.13
C LEU A 144 22.60 1.39 -7.64
N MET A 145 21.33 1.64 -7.97
CA MET A 145 20.26 0.69 -7.61
C MET A 145 20.52 -0.66 -8.28
N ALA A 146 20.40 -1.70 -7.48
CA ALA A 146 20.64 -3.07 -7.91
C ALA A 146 22.05 -3.33 -8.47
N ILE A 147 23.07 -2.61 -7.97
CA ILE A 147 24.46 -2.79 -8.43
C ILE A 147 24.96 -4.23 -8.23
N GLU A 148 24.40 -4.98 -7.29
CA GLU A 148 24.75 -6.39 -7.09
C GLU A 148 24.53 -7.22 -8.37
N GLN A 149 23.60 -6.85 -9.26
CA GLN A 149 23.28 -7.59 -10.49
C GLN A 149 24.43 -7.58 -11.53
N PHE A 150 25.43 -6.73 -11.34
CA PHE A 150 26.64 -6.73 -12.17
C PHE A 150 27.60 -7.86 -11.80
N PHE A 151 27.46 -8.45 -10.62
CA PHE A 151 28.35 -9.47 -10.09
C PHE A 151 27.75 -10.87 -10.23
N CYS A 152 28.56 -11.85 -9.84
CA CYS A 152 28.18 -13.25 -9.83
C CYS A 152 27.98 -13.76 -8.41
N GLY A 153 27.37 -14.93 -8.26
CA GLY A 153 27.16 -15.52 -6.94
C GLY A 153 26.28 -14.66 -6.03
N VAL A 154 25.52 -13.74 -6.63
CA VAL A 154 24.59 -12.85 -5.94
C VAL A 154 23.47 -13.72 -5.37
N PRO A 155 23.19 -13.65 -4.05
CA PRO A 155 22.07 -14.37 -3.47
C PRO A 155 20.75 -13.88 -4.09
N LEU A 156 19.67 -14.63 -3.93
CA LEU A 156 18.34 -14.15 -4.31
C LEU A 156 17.99 -12.92 -3.47
N VAL A 157 17.97 -11.75 -4.11
CA VAL A 157 17.67 -10.46 -3.47
C VAL A 157 16.19 -10.15 -3.62
N GLU A 158 15.51 -10.02 -2.49
CA GLU A 158 14.16 -9.51 -2.39
C GLU A 158 14.21 -7.99 -2.21
N ARG A 159 13.35 -7.24 -2.89
CA ARG A 159 13.25 -5.78 -2.76
C ARG A 159 11.89 -5.39 -2.22
N GLN A 160 11.83 -4.36 -1.38
CA GLN A 160 10.57 -3.88 -0.85
C GLN A 160 9.78 -3.19 -1.96
N SER A 161 8.52 -3.60 -2.18
CA SER A 161 7.70 -3.10 -3.29
C SER A 161 7.47 -1.59 -3.24
N VAL A 162 7.26 -1.02 -2.05
CA VAL A 162 7.01 0.41 -1.85
C VAL A 162 8.28 1.25 -1.80
N ARG A 163 9.45 0.63 -1.55
CA ARG A 163 10.78 1.26 -1.52
C ARG A 163 11.82 0.34 -2.14
N PRO A 164 11.88 0.24 -3.49
CA PRO A 164 12.71 -0.74 -4.17
C PRO A 164 14.22 -0.59 -3.90
N GLU A 165 14.66 0.54 -3.34
CA GLU A 165 16.02 0.72 -2.84
C GLU A 165 16.33 -0.18 -1.63
N ASN A 166 15.32 -0.53 -0.83
CA ASN A 166 15.44 -1.47 0.28
C ASN A 166 15.53 -2.90 -0.26
N PHE A 167 16.39 -3.71 0.37
CA PHE A 167 16.65 -5.07 -0.07
C PHE A 167 16.78 -6.02 1.11
N ALA A 168 16.59 -7.31 0.86
CA ALA A 168 16.91 -8.37 1.80
C ALA A 168 17.34 -9.65 1.09
N PHE A 169 18.26 -10.39 1.69
CA PHE A 169 18.67 -11.71 1.20
C PHE A 169 19.14 -12.60 2.36
N VAL A 170 19.16 -13.91 2.13
CA VAL A 170 19.73 -14.88 3.07
C VAL A 170 20.99 -15.47 2.46
N LYS A 171 22.09 -15.44 3.21
CA LYS A 171 23.35 -16.06 2.80
C LYS A 171 24.01 -16.74 3.99
N SER A 172 24.46 -17.97 3.77
CA SER A 172 25.09 -18.80 4.80
C SER A 172 24.27 -18.94 6.09
N GLY A 173 22.93 -18.83 6.04
CA GLY A 173 22.05 -18.87 7.21
C GLY A 173 21.97 -17.56 8.03
N VAL A 174 22.37 -16.42 7.46
CA VAL A 174 22.21 -15.08 8.04
C VAL A 174 21.25 -14.28 7.15
N LEU A 175 20.34 -13.54 7.77
CA LEU A 175 19.45 -12.59 7.09
C LEU A 175 20.15 -11.23 6.98
N PHE A 176 20.24 -10.68 5.79
CA PHE A 176 20.80 -9.35 5.53
C PHE A 176 19.68 -8.44 5.02
N ILE A 177 19.57 -7.22 5.55
CA ILE A 177 18.50 -6.27 5.26
C ILE A 177 19.14 -4.90 5.02
N GLY A 178 18.92 -4.27 3.86
CA GLY A 178 19.26 -2.87 3.61
C GLY A 178 18.03 -1.99 3.67
N ILE A 179 18.12 -0.87 4.38
CA ILE A 179 17.06 0.13 4.49
C ILE A 179 17.56 1.53 4.13
N ASN A 180 16.68 2.36 3.59
CA ASN A 180 16.93 3.77 3.28
C ASN A 180 16.66 4.65 4.50
N LYS A 181 17.40 4.40 5.57
CA LYS A 181 17.40 5.24 6.76
C LYS A 181 18.52 6.27 6.67
N VAL A 182 18.13 7.53 6.43
CA VAL A 182 19.04 8.67 6.26
C VAL A 182 19.00 9.68 7.42
N SER A 183 19.97 10.59 7.45
CA SER A 183 19.96 11.82 8.26
C SER A 183 19.22 12.97 7.53
N GLY A 184 19.11 14.17 8.12
CA GLY A 184 18.66 15.38 7.40
C GLY A 184 17.14 15.64 7.25
N GLY A 185 16.28 14.62 7.33
CA GLY A 185 14.81 14.77 7.32
C GLY A 185 14.22 15.15 5.94
N LEU A 186 13.20 14.41 5.49
CA LEU A 186 12.64 14.49 4.13
C LEU A 186 11.33 15.31 4.06
N GLY A 187 11.12 16.20 5.03
CA GLY A 187 9.80 16.71 5.41
C GLY A 187 9.08 15.74 6.36
N SER A 188 8.28 16.25 7.30
CA SER A 188 7.75 15.45 8.42
C SER A 188 6.88 14.27 7.96
N GLY A 189 6.06 14.44 6.92
CA GLY A 189 5.19 13.39 6.38
C GLY A 189 5.96 12.23 5.71
N GLU A 190 6.92 12.55 4.83
CA GLU A 190 7.73 11.52 4.17
C GLU A 190 8.70 10.85 5.16
N THR A 191 9.25 11.60 6.11
CA THR A 191 10.11 11.03 7.17
C THR A 191 9.34 9.98 7.98
N GLN A 192 8.13 10.32 8.45
CA GLN A 192 7.31 9.38 9.23
C GLN A 192 6.93 8.14 8.40
N THR A 193 6.52 8.35 7.14
CA THR A 193 6.13 7.26 6.22
C THR A 193 7.30 6.33 5.96
N ARG A 194 8.50 6.88 5.75
CA ARG A 194 9.72 6.10 5.53
C ARG A 194 10.11 5.29 6.75
N LEU A 195 10.13 5.91 7.93
CA LEU A 195 10.44 5.20 9.19
C LEU A 195 9.45 4.06 9.46
N GLN A 196 8.15 4.25 9.16
CA GLN A 196 7.14 3.21 9.24
C GLN A 196 7.43 2.07 8.26
N GLN A 197 7.65 2.38 6.98
CA GLN A 197 7.86 1.38 5.94
C GLN A 197 9.18 0.61 6.12
N ASP A 198 10.24 1.25 6.60
CA ASP A 198 11.50 0.58 6.94
C ASP A 198 11.30 -0.36 8.15
N GLY A 199 10.55 0.08 9.17
CA GLY A 199 10.20 -0.75 10.32
C GLY A 199 9.34 -1.97 9.93
N ASP A 200 8.36 -1.78 9.05
CA ASP A 200 7.51 -2.85 8.53
C ASP A 200 8.33 -3.85 7.73
N TRP A 201 9.28 -3.36 6.91
CA TRP A 201 10.19 -4.20 6.14
C TRP A 201 11.05 -5.08 7.05
N ILE A 202 11.72 -4.50 8.04
CA ILE A 202 12.53 -5.26 9.00
C ILE A 202 11.69 -6.33 9.70
N THR A 203 10.50 -5.94 10.18
CA THR A 203 9.58 -6.82 10.88
C THR A 203 9.17 -8.01 10.00
N LEU A 204 8.74 -7.74 8.76
CA LEU A 204 8.34 -8.76 7.79
C LEU A 204 9.47 -9.74 7.47
N GLN A 205 10.68 -9.23 7.24
CA GLN A 205 11.83 -10.05 6.88
C GLN A 205 12.26 -10.95 8.03
N MET A 206 12.30 -10.42 9.26
CA MET A 206 12.60 -11.21 10.46
C MET A 206 11.53 -12.26 10.75
N GLN A 207 10.25 -11.96 10.57
CA GLN A 207 9.16 -12.92 10.78
C GLN A 207 9.16 -14.03 9.73
N SER A 208 9.29 -13.68 8.45
CA SER A 208 9.21 -14.63 7.33
C SER A 208 10.41 -15.57 7.27
N LYS A 209 11.62 -15.07 7.58
CA LYS A 209 12.88 -15.82 7.44
C LYS A 209 13.43 -16.30 8.78
N GLY A 210 12.90 -15.82 9.91
CA GLY A 210 13.47 -16.04 11.23
C GLY A 210 13.69 -17.48 11.64
N ASN A 211 12.82 -18.41 11.22
CA ASN A 211 13.01 -19.83 11.51
C ASN A 211 14.18 -20.48 10.74
N SER A 212 14.60 -19.86 9.63
CA SER A 212 15.62 -20.40 8.72
C SER A 212 17.02 -19.79 8.89
N VAL A 213 17.14 -18.73 9.72
CA VAL A 213 18.40 -17.99 9.90
C VAL A 213 18.86 -18.01 11.35
N ARG A 214 20.16 -17.83 11.59
CA ARG A 214 20.76 -17.79 12.93
C ARG A 214 20.97 -16.37 13.47
N ALA A 215 21.04 -15.38 12.59
CA ALA A 215 21.29 -13.98 12.93
C ALA A 215 20.71 -13.08 11.83
N ALA A 216 20.56 -11.79 12.14
CA ALA A 216 20.20 -10.76 11.19
C ALA A 216 21.21 -9.61 11.19
N VAL A 217 21.44 -9.00 10.03
CA VAL A 217 22.26 -7.80 9.87
C VAL A 217 21.46 -6.76 9.09
N ILE A 218 21.38 -5.54 9.62
CA ILE A 218 20.66 -4.41 9.06
C ILE A 218 21.67 -3.34 8.67
N PHE A 219 21.61 -2.92 7.41
CA PHE A 219 22.43 -1.88 6.80
C PHE A 219 21.62 -0.60 6.63
N ALA A 220 22.19 0.53 7.04
CA ALA A 220 21.60 1.86 6.89
C ALA A 220 22.71 2.90 6.77
N GLN A 221 22.39 4.10 6.31
CA GLN A 221 23.33 5.22 6.43
C GLN A 221 23.31 5.82 7.83
N ALA A 222 22.14 6.08 8.39
CA ALA A 222 21.99 6.71 9.69
C ALA A 222 21.64 5.72 10.81
N ARG A 223 21.84 6.19 12.05
CA ARG A 223 21.43 5.50 13.27
C ARG A 223 19.92 5.14 13.26
N PRO A 224 19.49 4.07 13.96
CA PRO A 224 18.11 3.59 13.99
C PRO A 224 17.19 4.41 14.91
N SER A 225 17.28 5.75 14.83
CA SER A 225 16.49 6.66 15.66
C SER A 225 15.25 7.17 14.93
N GLY A 226 14.21 7.48 15.70
CA GLY A 226 12.99 8.12 15.22
C GLY A 226 11.78 7.19 15.21
N SER A 227 10.60 7.75 15.48
CA SER A 227 9.35 7.01 15.54
C SER A 227 8.75 6.83 14.13
N PRO A 228 8.21 5.63 13.79
CA PRO A 228 8.08 4.45 14.64
C PRO A 228 9.20 3.42 14.46
N LEU A 229 10.21 3.68 13.61
CA LEU A 229 11.28 2.74 13.30
C LEU A 229 11.99 2.20 14.55
N GLU A 230 12.36 3.07 15.49
CA GLU A 230 13.14 2.70 16.67
C GLU A 230 12.40 1.68 17.55
N SER A 231 11.11 1.91 17.82
CA SER A 231 10.30 0.98 18.60
C SER A 231 10.00 -0.31 17.85
N MET A 232 9.76 -0.22 16.54
CA MET A 232 9.52 -1.40 15.69
C MET A 232 10.75 -2.29 15.59
N LEU A 233 11.96 -1.71 15.49
CA LEU A 233 13.22 -2.46 15.49
C LEU A 233 13.39 -3.23 16.80
N GLY A 234 13.16 -2.59 17.96
CA GLY A 234 13.19 -3.25 19.26
C GLY A 234 12.21 -4.42 19.32
N ASN A 235 10.94 -4.18 18.99
CA ASN A 235 9.90 -5.22 18.99
C ASN A 235 10.24 -6.40 18.04
N ALA A 236 10.72 -6.10 16.84
CA ALA A 236 11.09 -7.11 15.86
C ALA A 236 12.29 -7.95 16.32
N ALA A 237 13.33 -7.30 16.87
CA ALA A 237 14.49 -7.99 17.41
C ALA A 237 14.14 -8.87 18.63
N SER A 238 13.30 -8.35 19.54
CA SER A 238 12.81 -9.08 20.70
C SER A 238 12.05 -10.36 20.27
N ALA A 239 11.14 -10.22 19.29
CA ALA A 239 10.41 -11.35 18.72
C ALA A 239 11.30 -12.33 17.93
N PHE A 240 12.34 -11.84 17.27
CA PHE A 240 13.31 -12.64 16.53
C PHE A 240 14.18 -13.51 17.46
N GLY A 241 14.51 -13.02 18.66
CA GLY A 241 15.15 -13.79 19.73
C GLY A 241 16.56 -14.31 19.43
N LYS A 242 17.21 -13.76 18.40
CA LYS A 242 18.54 -14.15 17.89
C LYS A 242 19.41 -12.90 17.67
N PRO A 243 20.74 -13.02 17.52
CA PRO A 243 21.60 -11.86 17.33
C PRO A 243 21.17 -10.98 16.13
N VAL A 244 21.12 -9.67 16.35
CA VAL A 244 20.85 -8.65 15.35
C VAL A 244 21.99 -7.63 15.35
N LEU A 245 22.63 -7.42 14.20
CA LEU A 245 23.56 -6.31 14.01
C LEU A 245 22.87 -5.18 13.26
N TYR A 246 22.92 -3.96 13.78
CA TYR A 246 22.60 -2.75 13.02
C TYR A 246 23.90 -1.99 12.75
N ILE A 247 24.32 -1.87 11.49
CA ILE A 247 25.58 -1.22 11.09
C ILE A 247 25.32 -0.03 10.15
N HIS A 248 25.95 1.12 10.44
CA HIS A 248 25.71 2.39 9.74
C HIS A 248 26.93 3.32 9.63
N GLY A 249 26.87 4.41 8.83
CA GLY A 249 28.00 5.30 8.49
C GLY A 249 27.99 6.72 9.09
N ASP A 250 26.88 7.45 8.91
CA ASP A 250 26.58 8.86 9.25
C ASP A 250 27.57 9.63 10.16
N GLY A 251 27.89 9.13 11.36
CA GLY A 251 28.76 9.85 12.30
C GLY A 251 30.27 9.76 12.05
N HIS A 252 30.72 9.22 10.91
CA HIS A 252 32.12 9.23 10.42
C HIS A 252 33.19 8.62 11.36
N SER A 253 32.79 7.94 12.43
CA SER A 253 33.68 7.49 13.49
C SER A 253 33.18 6.20 14.12
N TRP A 254 34.10 5.32 14.48
CA TRP A 254 33.76 4.05 15.10
C TRP A 254 32.98 4.23 16.41
N THR A 255 31.77 3.68 16.46
CA THR A 255 31.03 3.50 17.71
C THR A 255 30.51 2.07 17.82
N TYR A 256 30.43 1.57 19.04
CA TYR A 256 30.06 0.19 19.35
C TYR A 256 29.15 0.18 20.58
N ASP A 257 28.00 -0.49 20.46
CA ASP A 257 26.97 -0.52 21.49
C ASP A 257 26.29 -1.89 21.51
N GLU A 258 26.50 -2.67 22.59
CA GLU A 258 25.87 -3.97 22.81
C GLU A 258 24.60 -3.81 23.64
N GLY A 259 23.53 -4.50 23.25
CA GLY A 259 22.25 -4.45 23.96
C GLY A 259 21.45 -3.17 23.66
N TYR A 260 21.59 -2.63 22.44
CA TYR A 260 20.92 -1.39 22.04
C TYR A 260 19.41 -1.62 21.82
N LEU A 261 18.54 -0.96 22.59
CA LEU A 261 17.08 -1.18 22.64
C LEU A 261 16.68 -2.55 23.20
N GLU A 262 17.25 -3.63 22.69
CA GLU A 262 17.06 -5.00 23.14
C GLU A 262 18.42 -5.69 23.38
N PRO A 263 18.52 -6.65 24.32
CA PRO A 263 19.77 -7.33 24.65
C PRO A 263 20.46 -8.04 23.48
N ASN A 264 19.71 -8.39 22.43
CA ASN A 264 20.21 -9.10 21.25
C ASN A 264 20.57 -8.19 20.07
N ILE A 265 20.51 -6.86 20.23
CA ILE A 265 20.94 -5.91 19.20
C ILE A 265 22.34 -5.39 19.52
N THR A 266 23.26 -5.58 18.59
CA THR A 266 24.55 -4.87 18.53
C THR A 266 24.42 -3.74 17.52
N LYS A 267 24.68 -2.50 17.91
CA LYS A 267 24.71 -1.34 17.02
C LYS A 267 26.14 -0.86 16.79
N VAL A 268 26.54 -0.72 15.54
CA VAL A 268 27.86 -0.26 15.12
C VAL A 268 27.76 0.91 14.16
N GLN A 269 28.57 1.94 14.39
CA GLN A 269 28.87 2.95 13.38
C GLN A 269 30.28 2.73 12.85
N VAL A 270 30.46 2.76 11.53
CA VAL A 270 31.79 2.63 10.91
C VAL A 270 32.55 3.95 10.94
N ASP A 271 33.87 3.88 10.81
CA ASP A 271 34.66 5.06 10.49
C ASP A 271 34.37 5.50 9.05
N ARG A 272 34.55 6.79 8.79
CA ARG A 272 34.58 7.28 7.42
C ARG A 272 35.70 6.59 6.64
N GLY A 273 35.36 6.04 5.49
CA GLY A 273 36.33 5.35 4.64
C GLY A 273 37.49 6.27 4.26
N SER A 274 38.71 5.85 4.57
CA SER A 274 39.94 6.54 4.18
C SER A 274 41.08 5.54 4.06
N ILE A 275 42.23 5.93 3.52
CA ILE A 275 43.39 5.03 3.45
C ILE A 275 43.82 4.43 4.80
N THR A 276 43.58 5.14 5.91
CA THR A 276 43.89 4.65 7.28
C THR A 276 42.70 3.98 7.98
N HIS A 277 41.50 4.03 7.38
CA HIS A 277 40.29 3.40 7.87
C HIS A 277 39.67 2.58 6.73
N PRO A 278 40.26 1.42 6.43
CA PRO A 278 39.72 0.52 5.40
C PRO A 278 38.31 0.01 5.76
N PRO A 279 37.58 -0.55 4.77
CA PRO A 279 36.33 -1.24 5.01
C PRO A 279 36.42 -2.23 6.19
N VAL A 280 35.49 -2.14 7.14
CA VAL A 280 35.48 -3.05 8.30
C VAL A 280 35.08 -4.45 7.85
N HIS A 281 35.86 -5.45 8.22
CA HIS A 281 35.47 -6.85 8.08
C HIS A 281 34.58 -7.25 9.24
N VAL A 282 33.35 -7.65 8.92
CA VAL A 282 32.38 -8.16 9.87
C VAL A 282 32.29 -9.68 9.69
N THR A 283 32.63 -10.42 10.73
CA THR A 283 32.42 -11.87 10.79
C THR A 283 31.15 -12.14 11.58
N VAL A 284 30.14 -12.74 10.93
CA VAL A 284 28.98 -13.31 11.62
C VAL A 284 29.30 -14.74 11.99
N THR A 285 29.54 -14.97 13.27
CA THR A 285 30.06 -16.23 13.78
C THR A 285 29.00 -17.34 13.75
N MET A 286 29.41 -18.55 14.10
CA MET A 286 28.50 -19.67 14.34
C MET A 286 28.12 -19.79 15.83
N ASP A 287 28.58 -18.86 16.66
CA ASP A 287 28.35 -18.88 18.10
C ASP A 287 26.88 -18.50 18.39
N PRO A 288 26.12 -19.35 19.10
CA PRO A 288 24.77 -18.99 19.54
C PRO A 288 24.76 -17.94 20.66
N ASP A 289 25.91 -17.61 21.28
CA ASP A 289 26.02 -16.55 22.27
C ASP A 289 25.89 -15.16 21.62
N LEU A 290 24.95 -14.36 22.11
CA LEU A 290 24.68 -13.00 21.65
C LEU A 290 25.95 -12.12 21.69
N SER A 291 26.83 -12.32 22.67
CA SER A 291 28.02 -11.49 22.89
C SER A 291 29.16 -11.73 21.89
N ASN A 292 29.17 -12.88 21.20
CA ASN A 292 30.21 -13.23 20.22
C ASN A 292 29.65 -13.46 18.82
N ALA A 293 28.41 -13.06 18.56
CA ALA A 293 27.75 -13.27 17.28
C ALA A 293 28.39 -12.48 16.14
N PHE A 294 28.99 -11.33 16.44
CA PHE A 294 29.59 -10.42 15.47
C PHE A 294 31.01 -10.02 15.90
N LEU A 295 32.00 -10.25 15.04
CA LEU A 295 33.38 -9.82 15.24
C LEU A 295 33.76 -8.78 14.20
N PHE A 296 34.49 -7.75 14.62
CA PHE A 296 34.84 -6.60 13.78
C PHE A 296 36.36 -6.47 13.66
N ASN A 297 36.88 -6.53 12.45
CA ASN A 297 38.27 -6.21 12.16
C ASN A 297 38.37 -4.93 11.32
N ARG A 298 38.92 -3.88 11.92
CA ARG A 298 39.11 -2.54 11.33
C ARG A 298 40.48 -2.35 10.67
N ASP A 299 41.37 -3.33 10.81
CA ASP A 299 42.64 -3.41 10.07
C ASP A 299 42.70 -4.78 9.37
N PRO A 300 41.86 -5.00 8.34
CA PRO A 300 41.70 -6.27 7.67
C PRO A 300 42.92 -6.76 6.89
N TRP A 301 43.80 -5.86 6.44
CA TRP A 301 44.99 -6.17 5.65
C TRP A 301 46.20 -5.36 6.15
N PRO A 302 46.76 -5.68 7.33
CA PRO A 302 47.96 -5.03 7.81
C PRO A 302 49.14 -5.25 6.86
N ASN A 303 50.15 -4.38 6.96
CA ASN A 303 51.35 -4.47 6.13
C ASN A 303 52.01 -5.86 6.25
N GLY A 304 52.27 -6.50 5.11
CA GLY A 304 52.80 -7.87 5.04
C GLY A 304 51.74 -8.97 4.90
N THR A 305 50.46 -8.62 4.80
CA THR A 305 49.40 -9.57 4.45
C THR A 305 49.66 -10.14 3.06
N THR A 306 49.60 -11.47 2.93
CA THR A 306 49.79 -12.15 1.65
C THR A 306 48.47 -12.22 0.89
N PRO A 307 48.47 -12.06 -0.45
CA PRO A 307 47.27 -12.25 -1.25
C PRO A 307 46.63 -13.63 -1.01
N VAL A 308 45.30 -13.67 -1.02
CA VAL A 308 44.48 -14.87 -0.87
C VAL A 308 43.79 -15.14 -2.20
N ASN A 309 44.28 -16.13 -2.94
CA ASN A 309 43.65 -16.53 -4.19
C ASN A 309 42.21 -17.03 -3.96
N LYS A 310 41.25 -16.41 -4.63
CA LYS A 310 39.84 -16.80 -4.66
C LYS A 310 39.53 -17.51 -5.97
N ALA A 311 38.55 -18.41 -5.93
CA ALA A 311 38.07 -18.98 -7.18
C ALA A 311 37.44 -17.87 -8.02
N PRO A 312 37.71 -17.82 -9.34
CA PRO A 312 37.02 -16.86 -10.21
C PRO A 312 35.53 -17.09 -10.12
N CYS A 313 34.71 -16.06 -10.33
CA CYS A 313 33.30 -16.23 -10.57
C CYS A 313 33.05 -16.97 -11.90
N ALA A 314 32.00 -17.80 -11.92
CA ALA A 314 31.22 -18.11 -13.12
C ALA A 314 29.76 -17.66 -12.93
N ASN A 315 29.16 -17.01 -13.94
CA ASN A 315 27.72 -16.77 -14.03
C ASN A 315 27.24 -17.10 -15.45
N ALA A 316 26.37 -18.09 -15.57
CA ALA A 316 25.90 -18.63 -16.85
C ALA A 316 24.82 -17.76 -17.53
N GLY A 317 24.34 -16.72 -16.84
CA GLY A 317 23.22 -15.89 -17.26
C GLY A 317 21.86 -16.49 -16.94
N PRO A 318 20.76 -15.75 -17.21
CA PRO A 318 19.42 -16.23 -16.91
C PRO A 318 19.01 -17.39 -17.84
N ASP A 319 18.09 -18.22 -17.34
CA ASP A 319 17.44 -19.28 -18.08
C ASP A 319 16.79 -18.77 -19.38
N LYS A 320 16.68 -19.65 -20.37
CA LYS A 320 16.18 -19.31 -21.70
C LYS A 320 15.10 -20.29 -22.15
N GLN A 321 14.17 -19.77 -22.95
CA GLN A 321 13.23 -20.58 -23.71
C GLN A 321 13.41 -20.28 -25.20
N ILE A 322 13.42 -21.30 -26.04
CA ILE A 322 13.59 -21.15 -27.48
C ILE A 322 12.70 -22.10 -28.29
N ALA A 323 12.33 -21.65 -29.48
CA ALA A 323 11.60 -22.48 -30.43
C ALA A 323 12.40 -23.68 -30.93
N SER A 324 11.69 -24.76 -31.27
CA SER A 324 12.25 -25.97 -31.87
C SER A 324 13.12 -25.64 -33.09
N GLY A 325 14.35 -26.13 -33.10
CA GLY A 325 15.32 -25.90 -34.18
C GLY A 325 16.00 -24.52 -34.17
N ALA A 326 15.65 -23.62 -33.25
CA ALA A 326 16.32 -22.34 -33.09
C ALA A 326 17.68 -22.49 -32.40
N SER A 327 18.56 -21.50 -32.62
CA SER A 327 19.80 -21.30 -31.86
C SER A 327 19.65 -20.11 -30.93
N THR A 328 20.35 -20.12 -29.80
CA THR A 328 20.44 -18.93 -28.92
C THR A 328 21.88 -18.63 -28.55
N VAL A 329 22.11 -17.47 -27.95
CA VAL A 329 23.42 -17.04 -27.45
C VAL A 329 23.38 -17.06 -25.92
N LEU A 330 24.29 -17.81 -25.32
CA LEU A 330 24.57 -17.74 -23.88
C LEU A 330 25.57 -16.63 -23.65
N ASN A 331 25.27 -15.72 -22.72
CA ASN A 331 26.14 -14.61 -22.36
C ASN A 331 26.59 -14.80 -20.92
N GLY A 332 27.66 -15.57 -20.75
CA GLY A 332 28.29 -15.76 -19.45
C GLY A 332 29.02 -14.52 -18.96
N LYS A 333 29.14 -14.39 -17.65
CA LYS A 333 30.00 -13.41 -16.97
C LYS A 333 31.02 -14.12 -16.08
N MET A 334 32.14 -13.46 -15.86
CA MET A 334 33.17 -13.90 -14.93
C MET A 334 33.89 -12.70 -14.32
N SER A 335 34.42 -12.90 -13.12
CA SER A 335 35.33 -12.00 -12.42
C SER A 335 36.40 -12.86 -11.73
N ASP A 336 37.51 -12.24 -11.38
CA ASP A 336 38.66 -12.88 -10.75
C ASP A 336 39.38 -11.83 -9.92
N ASP A 337 40.01 -12.22 -8.83
CA ASP A 337 40.78 -11.32 -7.95
C ASP A 337 42.17 -10.97 -8.51
N GLY A 338 42.51 -11.52 -9.68
CA GLY A 338 43.79 -11.31 -10.36
C GLY A 338 44.85 -12.32 -9.93
N GLU A 339 44.55 -13.19 -8.98
CA GLU A 339 45.45 -14.26 -8.57
C GLU A 339 45.09 -15.59 -9.27
N PRO A 340 46.05 -16.52 -9.44
CA PRO A 340 47.49 -16.31 -9.32
C PRO A 340 47.99 -15.28 -10.34
N THR A 341 48.85 -14.32 -9.93
CA THR A 341 49.33 -13.26 -10.83
C THR A 341 50.41 -13.74 -11.83
N PRO A 342 50.26 -13.55 -13.18
CA PRO A 342 49.08 -13.02 -13.87
C PRO A 342 48.00 -14.10 -14.05
N PRO A 343 46.70 -13.74 -13.95
CA PRO A 343 45.62 -14.71 -13.93
C PRO A 343 45.53 -15.43 -15.27
N GLN A 344 45.39 -16.76 -15.24
CA GLN A 344 45.31 -17.59 -16.44
C GLN A 344 43.91 -18.15 -16.64
N LEU A 345 42.96 -17.24 -16.84
CA LEU A 345 41.54 -17.57 -16.88
C LEU A 345 41.17 -18.48 -18.06
N GLN A 346 40.47 -19.56 -17.73
CA GLN A 346 39.90 -20.54 -18.64
C GLN A 346 38.40 -20.59 -18.48
N VAL A 347 37.69 -20.49 -19.60
CA VAL A 347 36.24 -20.59 -19.68
C VAL A 347 35.89 -21.88 -20.40
N ASN A 348 34.88 -22.60 -19.92
CA ASN A 348 34.38 -23.78 -20.60
C ASN A 348 32.89 -24.00 -20.36
N TRP A 349 32.14 -24.13 -21.44
CA TRP A 349 30.75 -24.56 -21.44
C TRP A 349 30.62 -26.09 -21.55
N THR A 350 29.73 -26.67 -20.75
CA THR A 350 29.42 -28.11 -20.76
C THR A 350 27.92 -28.36 -20.77
N HIS A 351 27.50 -29.42 -21.46
CA HIS A 351 26.15 -29.96 -21.36
C HIS A 351 26.06 -30.86 -20.12
N VAL A 352 25.15 -30.56 -19.19
CA VAL A 352 24.95 -31.31 -17.93
C VAL A 352 23.83 -32.34 -18.07
N SER A 353 22.67 -31.93 -18.58
CA SER A 353 21.49 -32.78 -18.78
C SER A 353 20.60 -32.28 -19.93
N GLY A 354 19.80 -33.19 -20.48
CA GLY A 354 18.94 -33.00 -21.65
C GLY A 354 19.11 -34.16 -22.64
N GLY A 355 18.02 -34.59 -23.28
CA GLY A 355 17.94 -35.80 -24.10
C GLY A 355 18.54 -35.69 -25.50
N GLY A 356 18.82 -34.47 -25.97
CA GLY A 356 19.45 -34.22 -27.27
C GLY A 356 20.94 -33.85 -27.22
N VAL A 357 21.57 -33.85 -28.39
CA VAL A 357 22.91 -33.26 -28.60
C VAL A 357 22.85 -31.74 -28.52
N VAL A 358 23.77 -31.16 -27.75
CA VAL A 358 24.01 -29.71 -27.63
C VAL A 358 25.30 -29.35 -28.39
N THR A 359 25.21 -28.41 -29.32
CA THR A 359 26.36 -27.94 -30.13
C THR A 359 26.67 -26.49 -29.77
N PHE A 360 27.85 -26.25 -29.19
CA PHE A 360 28.37 -24.92 -28.90
C PHE A 360 29.17 -24.38 -30.08
N GLY A 361 29.01 -23.10 -30.43
CA GLY A 361 29.83 -22.43 -31.43
C GLY A 361 31.30 -22.34 -31.01
N ASN A 362 31.56 -21.72 -29.86
CA ASN A 362 32.86 -21.78 -29.18
C ASN A 362 32.64 -22.01 -27.68
N ARG A 363 32.88 -23.23 -27.21
CA ARG A 363 32.67 -23.59 -25.79
C ARG A 363 33.62 -22.84 -24.82
N ASN A 364 34.69 -22.23 -25.32
CA ASN A 364 35.68 -21.52 -24.49
C ASN A 364 35.52 -19.99 -24.52
N ALA A 365 34.38 -19.49 -25.02
CA ALA A 365 34.05 -18.07 -25.01
C ALA A 365 32.91 -17.79 -24.02
N LEU A 366 32.96 -16.65 -23.32
CA LEU A 366 31.90 -16.20 -22.41
C LEU A 366 30.57 -16.01 -23.16
N SER A 367 30.62 -15.39 -24.34
CA SER A 367 29.48 -15.32 -25.26
C SER A 367 29.63 -16.41 -26.31
N THR A 368 28.66 -17.32 -26.39
CA THR A 368 28.68 -18.45 -27.33
C THR A 368 27.31 -18.79 -27.85
N SER A 369 27.20 -19.12 -29.14
CA SER A 369 25.98 -19.67 -29.70
C SER A 369 25.81 -21.13 -29.31
N VAL A 370 24.57 -21.56 -29.10
CA VAL A 370 24.21 -22.94 -28.77
C VAL A 370 23.03 -23.40 -29.62
N GLN A 371 23.10 -24.65 -30.09
CA GLN A 371 22.08 -25.33 -30.88
C GLN A 371 21.74 -26.69 -30.24
N PHE A 372 20.51 -27.14 -30.46
CA PHE A 372 19.97 -28.34 -29.84
C PHE A 372 19.34 -29.24 -30.91
N SER A 373 19.62 -30.54 -30.83
CA SER A 373 19.12 -31.52 -31.82
C SER A 373 17.71 -32.06 -31.55
N ALA A 374 17.16 -31.81 -30.36
CA ALA A 374 15.85 -32.31 -29.94
C ALA A 374 15.13 -31.30 -29.04
N ASN A 375 13.81 -31.41 -28.97
CA ASN A 375 13.00 -30.65 -28.03
C ASN A 375 13.11 -31.30 -26.64
N ASP A 376 13.63 -30.56 -25.66
CA ASP A 376 13.78 -30.98 -24.27
C ASP A 376 14.16 -29.76 -23.39
N SER A 377 14.14 -29.95 -22.08
CA SER A 377 14.75 -29.02 -21.12
C SER A 377 16.21 -29.39 -20.88
N TYR A 378 17.11 -28.50 -21.25
CA TYR A 378 18.55 -28.66 -21.11
C TYR A 378 19.08 -27.89 -19.91
N THR A 379 20.11 -28.44 -19.26
CA THR A 379 20.93 -27.69 -18.29
C THR A 379 22.35 -27.62 -18.83
N LEU A 380 22.83 -26.39 -19.02
CA LEU A 380 24.17 -26.09 -19.49
C LEU A 380 24.96 -25.44 -18.35
N ARG A 381 26.26 -25.69 -18.29
CA ARG A 381 27.13 -25.19 -17.22
C ARG A 381 28.30 -24.40 -17.78
N LEU A 382 28.46 -23.19 -17.28
CA LEU A 382 29.67 -22.38 -17.41
C LEU A 382 30.63 -22.76 -16.29
N THR A 383 31.87 -23.09 -16.63
CA THR A 383 32.95 -23.28 -15.66
C THR A 383 34.04 -22.26 -15.96
N VAL A 384 34.53 -21.59 -14.92
CA VAL A 384 35.63 -20.63 -14.99
C VAL A 384 36.73 -21.07 -14.04
N SER A 385 37.98 -20.97 -14.48
CA SER A 385 39.17 -21.45 -13.77
C SER A 385 40.33 -20.49 -13.96
N ASP A 386 40.98 -20.06 -12.89
CA ASP A 386 42.26 -19.31 -12.90
C ASP A 386 43.48 -20.27 -13.03
N LYS A 387 43.22 -21.59 -13.05
CA LYS A 387 44.12 -22.78 -13.01
C LYS A 387 44.56 -23.24 -11.63
N ALA A 388 44.34 -22.46 -10.58
CA ALA A 388 44.50 -22.86 -9.20
C ALA A 388 43.16 -23.32 -8.59
N LEU A 389 42.10 -22.56 -8.83
CA LEU A 389 40.75 -22.71 -8.36
C LEU A 389 39.74 -22.61 -9.50
N THR A 390 38.56 -23.19 -9.29
CA THR A 390 37.49 -23.22 -10.30
C THR A 390 36.15 -22.96 -9.66
N SER A 391 35.27 -22.26 -10.36
CA SER A 391 33.84 -22.19 -10.03
C SER A 391 32.98 -22.51 -11.24
N SER A 392 31.69 -22.72 -11.00
CA SER A 392 30.74 -22.98 -12.07
C SER A 392 29.34 -22.50 -11.74
N ASP A 393 28.58 -22.17 -12.78
CA ASP A 393 27.17 -21.82 -12.70
C ASP A 393 26.39 -22.50 -13.84
N THR A 394 25.08 -22.67 -13.67
CA THR A 394 24.21 -23.37 -14.63
C THR A 394 23.12 -22.47 -15.18
N VAL A 395 22.76 -22.70 -16.44
CA VAL A 395 21.62 -22.08 -17.12
C VAL A 395 20.71 -23.16 -17.69
N GLY A 396 19.41 -23.02 -17.45
CA GLY A 396 18.36 -23.81 -18.06
C GLY A 396 18.02 -23.30 -19.46
N VAL A 397 17.88 -24.20 -20.43
CA VAL A 397 17.38 -23.88 -21.77
C VAL A 397 16.27 -24.84 -22.15
N ASP A 398 15.05 -24.35 -22.19
CA ASP A 398 13.89 -25.12 -22.64
C ASP A 398 13.72 -24.98 -24.16
N VAL A 399 13.78 -26.10 -24.87
CA VAL A 399 13.73 -26.16 -26.34
C VAL A 399 12.49 -26.92 -26.75
N GLY A 400 11.58 -26.28 -27.48
CA GLY A 400 10.35 -26.95 -27.86
C GLY A 400 9.40 -26.11 -28.68
N VAL A 401 8.15 -26.54 -28.76
CA VAL A 401 7.07 -25.60 -29.04
C VAL A 401 7.08 -24.68 -27.83
N VAL A 402 7.68 -23.49 -27.96
CA VAL A 402 7.43 -22.46 -26.95
C VAL A 402 5.91 -22.39 -26.86
N PRO A 403 5.32 -22.57 -25.66
CA PRO A 403 4.09 -21.87 -25.42
C PRO A 403 4.51 -20.41 -25.50
N ASN A 404 4.54 -19.84 -26.71
CA ASN A 404 4.54 -18.40 -26.83
C ASN A 404 3.35 -18.00 -25.97
N ALA A 405 3.62 -17.18 -24.97
CA ALA A 405 2.58 -16.85 -24.02
C ALA A 405 1.44 -16.19 -24.80
N GLU A 406 0.24 -16.14 -24.23
CA GLU A 406 -0.73 -15.21 -24.80
C GLU A 406 -0.13 -13.81 -24.70
N THR A 407 -0.13 -13.04 -25.78
CA THR A 407 0.34 -11.66 -25.76
C THR A 407 -0.36 -10.92 -24.62
N VAL A 408 0.41 -10.23 -23.78
CA VAL A 408 -0.17 -9.43 -22.71
C VAL A 408 -0.61 -8.10 -23.30
N VAL A 409 -1.92 -7.88 -23.34
CA VAL A 409 -2.52 -6.59 -23.72
C VAL A 409 -2.92 -5.86 -22.45
N THR A 410 -2.65 -4.55 -22.41
CA THR A 410 -3.18 -3.69 -21.34
C THR A 410 -3.87 -2.48 -21.95
N ILE A 411 -4.94 -2.02 -21.32
CA ILE A 411 -5.62 -0.77 -21.64
C ILE A 411 -5.37 0.17 -20.48
N SER A 412 -4.58 1.24 -20.71
CA SER A 412 -4.18 2.18 -19.66
C SER A 412 -5.13 3.35 -19.53
N THR A 413 -5.81 3.73 -20.60
CA THR A 413 -6.87 4.74 -20.57
C THR A 413 -8.01 4.37 -21.52
N PRO A 414 -9.27 4.71 -21.18
CA PRO A 414 -9.72 5.12 -19.86
C PRO A 414 -9.74 3.95 -18.86
N VAL A 415 -9.96 4.23 -17.58
CA VAL A 415 -10.12 3.18 -16.56
C VAL A 415 -11.46 2.47 -16.78
N SER A 416 -11.51 1.15 -16.60
CA SER A 416 -12.78 0.39 -16.72
C SER A 416 -13.83 0.92 -15.74
N GLY A 417 -15.07 1.07 -16.22
CA GLY A 417 -16.19 1.69 -15.51
C GLY A 417 -16.28 3.20 -15.70
N SER A 418 -15.40 3.82 -16.50
CA SER A 418 -15.51 5.26 -16.81
C SER A 418 -16.77 5.56 -17.61
N GLU A 419 -17.40 6.69 -17.28
CA GLU A 419 -18.58 7.19 -17.98
C GLU A 419 -18.24 8.44 -18.79
N PHE A 420 -18.85 8.58 -19.96
CA PHE A 420 -18.64 9.69 -20.88
C PHE A 420 -19.97 10.17 -21.47
N ASP A 421 -20.07 11.46 -21.74
CA ASP A 421 -21.27 12.04 -22.36
C ASP A 421 -21.35 11.69 -23.85
N LEU A 422 -22.56 11.52 -24.37
CA LEU A 422 -22.80 11.35 -25.81
C LEU A 422 -22.11 12.45 -26.63
N GLY A 423 -21.26 12.06 -27.57
CA GLY A 423 -20.51 12.99 -28.43
C GLY A 423 -19.17 13.46 -27.84
N GLN A 424 -18.84 13.10 -26.60
CA GLN A 424 -17.52 13.33 -26.03
C GLN A 424 -16.47 12.49 -26.77
N THR A 425 -15.33 13.09 -27.10
CA THR A 425 -14.20 12.33 -27.67
C THR A 425 -13.54 11.52 -26.57
N VAL A 426 -13.63 10.19 -26.67
CA VAL A 426 -12.95 9.25 -25.78
C VAL A 426 -11.65 8.79 -26.45
N THR A 427 -10.55 8.80 -25.70
CA THR A 427 -9.24 8.33 -26.16
C THR A 427 -8.84 7.07 -25.42
N PHE A 428 -8.66 6.00 -26.18
CA PHE A 428 -8.23 4.69 -25.71
C PHE A 428 -6.73 4.55 -25.96
N ILE A 429 -5.98 4.21 -24.92
CA ILE A 429 -4.55 3.95 -25.00
C ILE A 429 -4.32 2.54 -24.48
N GLY A 430 -3.62 1.74 -25.27
CA GLY A 430 -3.27 0.38 -24.92
C GLY A 430 -1.86 0.03 -25.37
N SER A 431 -1.29 -0.97 -24.72
CA SER A 431 -0.01 -1.55 -25.07
C SER A 431 -0.12 -3.06 -25.19
N ALA A 432 0.74 -3.64 -26.02
CA ALA A 432 0.90 -5.08 -26.12
C ALA A 432 2.37 -5.43 -25.96
N SER A 433 2.64 -6.43 -25.14
CA SER A 433 3.96 -6.99 -24.93
C SER A 433 3.92 -8.50 -25.03
N ASP A 434 4.97 -9.05 -25.60
CA ASP A 434 5.15 -10.48 -25.79
C ASP A 434 6.60 -10.85 -25.47
N ASP A 435 6.85 -12.11 -25.13
CA ASP A 435 8.18 -12.61 -24.78
C ASP A 435 9.12 -12.75 -26.00
N PHE A 436 8.59 -12.80 -27.22
CA PHE A 436 9.38 -12.94 -28.45
C PHE A 436 9.07 -11.91 -29.55
N ASP A 437 7.89 -11.29 -29.54
CA ASP A 437 7.46 -10.32 -30.55
C ASP A 437 7.58 -8.84 -30.08
N SER A 438 8.28 -8.02 -30.87
CA SER A 438 8.41 -6.58 -30.63
C SER A 438 7.51 -5.76 -31.56
N GLY A 439 7.03 -4.60 -31.11
CA GLY A 439 6.22 -3.69 -31.93
C GLY A 439 4.72 -4.02 -32.01
N LEU A 440 4.24 -4.99 -31.22
CA LEU A 440 2.84 -5.43 -31.23
C LEU A 440 1.84 -4.32 -30.87
N THR A 441 2.23 -3.35 -30.04
CA THR A 441 1.38 -2.18 -29.71
C THR A 441 0.89 -1.43 -30.95
N ALA A 442 1.70 -1.33 -32.01
CA ALA A 442 1.29 -0.67 -33.25
C ALA A 442 0.24 -1.46 -34.06
N SER A 443 0.08 -2.75 -33.74
CA SER A 443 -0.81 -3.70 -34.43
C SER A 443 -2.07 -4.04 -33.64
N LEU A 444 -2.27 -3.44 -32.45
CA LEU A 444 -3.51 -3.59 -31.69
C LEU A 444 -4.72 -3.25 -32.55
N SER A 445 -5.77 -4.06 -32.46
CA SER A 445 -7.08 -3.85 -33.07
C SER A 445 -8.11 -3.60 -32.00
N TRP A 446 -8.86 -2.50 -32.13
CA TRP A 446 -9.87 -2.06 -31.16
C TRP A 446 -11.28 -2.32 -31.66
N THR A 447 -12.14 -2.84 -30.80
CA THR A 447 -13.56 -3.06 -31.08
C THR A 447 -14.44 -2.63 -29.91
N SER A 448 -15.62 -2.11 -30.23
CA SER A 448 -16.71 -1.83 -29.28
C SER A 448 -17.82 -2.86 -29.47
N SER A 449 -18.39 -3.37 -28.38
CA SER A 449 -19.51 -4.31 -28.40
C SER A 449 -20.75 -3.79 -29.16
N LEU A 450 -20.95 -2.47 -29.22
CA LEU A 450 -22.10 -1.83 -29.89
C LEU A 450 -21.75 -1.18 -31.23
N SER A 451 -20.49 -0.79 -31.44
CA SER A 451 -20.05 -0.04 -32.63
C SER A 451 -19.19 -0.87 -33.59
N GLY A 452 -18.71 -2.04 -33.16
CA GLY A 452 -17.80 -2.87 -33.93
C GLY A 452 -16.38 -2.28 -33.99
N PRO A 453 -15.63 -2.47 -35.08
CA PRO A 453 -14.25 -2.02 -35.21
C PRO A 453 -14.09 -0.49 -35.07
N MET A 454 -13.12 -0.07 -34.27
CA MET A 454 -12.84 1.34 -33.95
C MET A 454 -11.53 1.84 -34.54
N GLY A 455 -10.58 0.95 -34.85
CA GLY A 455 -9.29 1.30 -35.44
C GLY A 455 -8.15 0.39 -34.97
N THR A 456 -6.93 0.75 -35.35
CA THR A 456 -5.71 0.01 -34.99
C THR A 456 -4.61 0.91 -34.42
N GLY A 457 -3.71 0.35 -33.61
CA GLY A 457 -2.56 1.02 -33.00
C GLY A 457 -2.68 1.19 -31.49
N GLY A 458 -1.61 1.65 -30.83
CA GLY A 458 -1.57 1.84 -29.37
C GLY A 458 -2.47 2.96 -28.85
N THR A 459 -3.08 3.74 -29.75
CA THR A 459 -4.03 4.78 -29.39
C THR A 459 -5.13 4.86 -30.45
N VAL A 460 -6.39 4.90 -30.01
CA VAL A 460 -7.55 5.20 -30.86
C VAL A 460 -8.45 6.20 -30.15
N SER A 461 -8.99 7.18 -30.88
CA SER A 461 -9.94 8.15 -30.34
C SER A 461 -11.23 8.14 -31.15
N THR A 462 -12.38 8.22 -30.49
CA THR A 462 -13.69 8.32 -31.16
C THR A 462 -14.65 9.18 -30.35
N ALA A 463 -15.51 9.92 -31.04
CA ALA A 463 -16.60 10.72 -30.46
C ALA A 463 -18.00 10.18 -30.84
N THR A 464 -18.04 8.97 -31.43
CA THR A 464 -19.23 8.45 -32.13
C THR A 464 -19.80 7.18 -31.50
N LEU A 465 -19.36 6.85 -30.29
CA LEU A 465 -19.92 5.73 -29.54
C LEU A 465 -21.40 6.04 -29.20
N PRO A 466 -22.36 5.18 -29.58
CA PRO A 466 -23.77 5.32 -29.20
C PRO A 466 -23.99 5.28 -27.67
N VAL A 467 -25.17 5.71 -27.22
CA VAL A 467 -25.57 5.59 -25.81
C VAL A 467 -25.63 4.11 -25.40
N GLY A 468 -25.09 3.80 -24.22
CA GLY A 468 -25.12 2.47 -23.63
C GLY A 468 -23.78 2.03 -23.03
N GLU A 469 -23.79 0.85 -22.43
CA GLU A 469 -22.57 0.20 -21.94
C GLU A 469 -21.81 -0.44 -23.10
N HIS A 470 -20.54 -0.06 -23.25
CA HIS A 470 -19.62 -0.61 -24.23
C HIS A 470 -18.59 -1.49 -23.55
N THR A 471 -18.44 -2.71 -24.04
CA THR A 471 -17.21 -3.48 -23.82
C THR A 471 -16.23 -3.09 -24.92
N ILE A 472 -15.15 -2.42 -24.55
CA ILE A 472 -14.09 -2.02 -25.46
C ILE A 472 -12.97 -3.04 -25.34
N THR A 473 -12.70 -3.75 -26.42
CA THR A 473 -11.68 -4.79 -26.48
C THR A 473 -10.53 -4.33 -27.35
N ALA A 474 -9.31 -4.38 -26.81
CA ALA A 474 -8.08 -4.29 -27.57
C ALA A 474 -7.53 -5.71 -27.74
N SER A 475 -7.17 -6.08 -28.97
CA SER A 475 -6.62 -7.41 -29.26
C SER A 475 -5.50 -7.36 -30.28
N VAL A 476 -4.56 -8.29 -30.19
CA VAL A 476 -3.49 -8.47 -31.19
C VAL A 476 -3.17 -9.95 -31.30
N THR A 477 -2.82 -10.40 -32.50
CA THR A 477 -2.31 -11.76 -32.73
C THR A 477 -0.82 -11.67 -33.03
N ASP A 478 -0.03 -12.42 -32.29
CA ASP A 478 1.42 -12.47 -32.45
C ASP A 478 1.84 -13.31 -33.68
N SER A 479 3.15 -13.35 -33.94
CA SER A 479 3.71 -14.09 -35.09
C SER A 479 3.55 -15.61 -34.96
N GLY A 480 3.38 -16.10 -33.73
CA GLY A 480 3.06 -17.49 -33.39
C GLY A 480 1.56 -17.83 -33.53
N GLY A 481 0.72 -16.87 -33.90
CA GLY A 481 -0.71 -17.05 -34.12
C GLY A 481 -1.56 -17.11 -32.84
N ARG A 482 -1.01 -16.73 -31.67
CA ARG A 482 -1.81 -16.61 -30.44
C ARG A 482 -2.31 -15.18 -30.29
N THR A 483 -3.47 -15.05 -29.67
CA THR A 483 -4.16 -13.76 -29.54
C THR A 483 -4.17 -13.34 -28.08
N GLY A 484 -3.62 -12.16 -27.80
CA GLY A 484 -3.84 -11.45 -26.55
C GLY A 484 -5.02 -10.51 -26.66
N SER A 485 -5.80 -10.37 -25.60
CA SER A 485 -6.87 -9.36 -25.53
C SER A 485 -7.10 -8.85 -24.12
N GLU A 486 -7.44 -7.58 -24.00
CA GLU A 486 -7.91 -6.96 -22.77
C GLU A 486 -9.22 -6.23 -23.05
N SER A 487 -10.11 -6.15 -22.06
CA SER A 487 -11.39 -5.46 -22.22
C SER A 487 -11.69 -4.56 -21.04
N ILE A 488 -12.14 -3.35 -21.34
CA ILE A 488 -12.69 -2.42 -20.34
C ILE A 488 -14.15 -2.17 -20.62
N ILE A 489 -14.88 -1.79 -19.59
CA ILE A 489 -16.24 -1.27 -19.71
C ILE A 489 -16.17 0.26 -19.75
N VAL A 490 -16.85 0.88 -20.69
CA VAL A 490 -17.14 2.32 -20.64
C VAL A 490 -18.62 2.53 -20.90
N THR A 491 -19.24 3.48 -20.22
CA THR A 491 -20.65 3.80 -20.42
C THR A 491 -20.75 5.13 -21.14
N ILE A 492 -21.44 5.15 -22.28
CA ILE A 492 -21.85 6.41 -22.88
C ILE A 492 -23.23 6.74 -22.36
N VAL A 493 -23.33 7.81 -21.59
CA VAL A 493 -24.60 8.32 -21.09
C VAL A 493 -25.11 9.42 -22.01
N ASP A 494 -26.42 9.44 -22.23
CA ASP A 494 -27.06 10.64 -22.75
C ASP A 494 -27.48 11.49 -21.54
N PRO A 495 -26.80 12.62 -21.28
CA PRO A 495 -27.13 13.49 -20.15
C PRO A 495 -28.57 14.05 -20.23
N ALA A 496 -29.26 13.93 -21.37
CA ALA A 496 -30.69 14.24 -21.48
C ALA A 496 -31.63 13.15 -20.92
N THR A 497 -31.12 11.96 -20.58
CA THR A 497 -31.93 10.79 -20.16
C THR A 497 -31.54 10.18 -18.81
N GLU A 498 -30.49 10.67 -18.17
CA GLU A 498 -30.05 10.15 -16.87
C GLU A 498 -30.99 10.61 -15.73
N PRO A 499 -31.44 9.72 -14.82
CA PRO A 499 -32.09 10.16 -13.59
C PRO A 499 -31.07 10.96 -12.75
N PRO A 500 -31.48 12.08 -12.14
CA PRO A 500 -30.55 12.94 -11.43
C PRO A 500 -29.79 12.16 -10.34
N SER A 501 -28.47 12.35 -10.28
CA SER A 501 -27.61 11.71 -9.27
C SER A 501 -28.10 12.00 -7.86
N SER A 502 -28.10 10.99 -7.00
CA SER A 502 -28.48 11.12 -5.59
C SER A 502 -27.47 12.03 -4.86
N PRO A 503 -27.87 13.21 -4.36
CA PRO A 503 -26.94 14.08 -3.65
C PRO A 503 -26.45 13.42 -2.35
N THR A 504 -25.12 13.44 -2.18
CA THR A 504 -24.41 12.92 -1.01
C THR A 504 -23.91 14.06 -0.13
N VAL A 505 -24.01 13.91 1.19
CA VAL A 505 -23.51 14.87 2.19
C VAL A 505 -22.66 14.14 3.22
N ASP A 506 -21.40 14.55 3.33
CA ASP A 506 -20.43 14.07 4.32
C ASP A 506 -20.12 15.18 5.32
N VAL A 507 -20.35 14.92 6.61
CA VAL A 507 -20.12 15.90 7.69
C VAL A 507 -19.38 15.23 8.84
N ARG A 508 -18.17 15.71 9.13
CA ARG A 508 -17.37 15.24 10.27
C ARG A 508 -17.69 16.09 11.50
N VAL A 509 -17.58 15.50 12.70
CA VAL A 509 -17.45 16.27 13.94
C VAL A 509 -16.23 17.20 13.81
N ALA A 510 -16.44 18.51 14.00
CA ALA A 510 -15.46 19.53 13.64
C ALA A 510 -14.96 20.38 14.82
N ASN A 511 -15.50 20.16 16.02
CA ASN A 511 -15.05 20.84 17.24
C ASN A 511 -15.17 19.88 18.44
N GLY A 512 -14.36 20.09 19.48
CA GLY A 512 -14.40 19.24 20.69
C GLY A 512 -15.70 19.32 21.48
N ASN A 513 -16.46 20.41 21.36
CA ASN A 513 -17.78 20.51 22.00
C ASN A 513 -18.91 19.91 21.13
N ASP A 514 -18.57 19.27 20.01
CA ASP A 514 -19.50 18.61 19.13
C ASP A 514 -19.49 17.09 19.28
N ASP A 515 -18.60 16.52 20.09
CA ASP A 515 -18.72 15.19 20.65
C ASP A 515 -18.59 15.23 22.17
N ALA A 516 -19.26 14.31 22.84
CA ALA A 516 -19.43 14.40 24.29
C ALA A 516 -19.80 13.05 24.90
N GLU A 517 -19.43 12.88 26.16
CA GLU A 517 -19.76 11.72 26.96
C GLU A 517 -20.44 12.14 28.24
N GLU A 518 -21.60 11.57 28.52
CA GLU A 518 -22.36 11.85 29.73
C GLU A 518 -22.47 10.61 30.60
N SER A 519 -21.84 10.66 31.78
CA SER A 519 -21.85 9.58 32.75
C SER A 519 -23.26 9.28 33.30
N ALA A 520 -23.43 8.13 33.96
CA ALA A 520 -24.71 7.74 34.56
C ALA A 520 -25.23 8.73 35.63
N THR A 521 -24.37 9.59 36.19
CA THR A 521 -24.76 10.65 37.15
C THR A 521 -25.10 11.97 36.48
N GLY A 522 -25.01 12.04 35.14
CA GLY A 522 -25.32 13.22 34.33
C GLY A 522 -24.15 14.19 34.16
N SER A 523 -22.92 13.82 34.51
CA SER A 523 -21.74 14.65 34.28
C SER A 523 -21.29 14.55 32.83
N VAL A 524 -21.09 15.68 32.16
CA VAL A 524 -20.74 15.74 30.73
C VAL A 524 -19.26 16.09 30.55
N SER A 525 -18.54 15.25 29.81
CA SER A 525 -17.19 15.48 29.29
C SER A 525 -17.26 15.95 27.84
N LEU A 526 -16.52 17.02 27.50
CA LEU A 526 -16.40 17.59 26.14
C LEU A 526 -14.94 17.59 25.65
N SER A 527 -14.05 16.93 26.37
CA SER A 527 -12.60 17.01 26.11
C SER A 527 -11.92 15.65 26.21
N SER A 528 -12.70 14.57 26.20
CA SER A 528 -12.17 13.22 26.17
C SER A 528 -11.43 13.00 24.86
N SER A 529 -10.28 12.34 24.87
CA SER A 529 -9.53 11.97 23.66
C SER A 529 -10.22 10.85 22.88
N ASP A 530 -11.08 10.11 23.54
CA ASP A 530 -11.79 8.95 23.06
C ASP A 530 -13.31 9.12 23.27
N LEU A 531 -14.07 8.31 22.54
CA LEU A 531 -15.50 8.11 22.71
C LEU A 531 -15.74 6.64 23.01
N GLU A 532 -15.96 6.29 24.27
CA GLU A 532 -16.37 4.95 24.66
C GLU A 532 -17.86 4.85 24.39
N LEU A 533 -18.19 4.15 23.30
CA LEU A 533 -19.56 3.79 22.94
C LEU A 533 -20.16 2.93 24.06
N VAL A 534 -20.74 3.64 25.02
CA VAL A 534 -21.44 3.22 26.23
C VAL A 534 -20.60 2.97 27.48
N ALA A 535 -19.57 2.14 27.51
CA ALA A 535 -18.97 1.75 28.81
C ALA A 535 -17.60 2.40 29.09
N ASP A 536 -17.58 3.28 30.10
CA ASP A 536 -16.37 3.79 30.77
C ASP A 536 -16.56 3.69 32.30
N GLY A 537 -16.28 2.50 32.86
CA GLY A 537 -16.57 2.14 34.25
C GLY A 537 -18.06 1.99 34.62
N SER A 538 -18.95 2.69 33.92
CA SER A 538 -20.42 2.57 33.96
C SER A 538 -21.02 2.88 32.59
N ASN A 539 -22.29 2.53 32.35
CA ASN A 539 -22.95 2.86 31.08
C ASN A 539 -23.24 4.37 30.99
N GLN A 540 -22.84 4.98 29.88
CA GLN A 540 -22.91 6.39 29.59
C GLN A 540 -23.76 6.68 28.34
N THR A 541 -24.07 7.95 28.13
CA THR A 541 -24.66 8.45 26.88
C THR A 541 -23.58 9.16 26.08
N VAL A 542 -23.34 8.71 24.86
CA VAL A 542 -22.38 9.36 23.94
C VAL A 542 -23.13 10.20 22.94
N GLY A 543 -22.67 11.43 22.72
CA GLY A 543 -23.26 12.39 21.80
C GLY A 543 -22.27 12.80 20.73
N MET A 544 -22.78 12.98 19.51
CA MET A 544 -22.01 13.54 18.39
C MET A 544 -22.90 14.47 17.58
N ARG A 545 -22.36 15.62 17.19
CA ARG A 545 -23.08 16.74 16.62
C ARG A 545 -22.41 17.16 15.32
N PHE A 546 -23.17 17.09 14.24
CA PHE A 546 -22.71 17.37 12.89
C PHE A 546 -23.20 18.76 12.49
N ASN A 547 -22.27 19.69 12.26
CA ASN A 547 -22.56 21.08 11.87
C ASN A 547 -22.80 21.20 10.37
N GLY A 548 -23.70 22.08 9.94
CA GLY A 548 -23.76 22.45 8.53
C GLY A 548 -24.27 21.34 7.63
N VAL A 549 -25.20 20.49 8.10
CA VAL A 549 -25.72 19.37 7.31
C VAL A 549 -26.56 19.92 6.16
N ALA A 550 -25.98 19.92 4.96
CA ALA A 550 -26.53 20.56 3.76
C ALA A 550 -27.63 19.72 3.08
N ILE A 551 -28.63 19.29 3.85
CA ILE A 551 -29.78 18.52 3.38
C ILE A 551 -31.04 19.38 3.42
N GLN A 552 -31.76 19.41 2.31
CA GLN A 552 -33.03 20.14 2.21
C GLN A 552 -34.10 19.56 3.14
N LYS A 553 -34.97 20.44 3.65
CA LYS A 553 -36.12 20.02 4.46
C LYS A 553 -36.99 19.04 3.69
N GLY A 554 -37.34 17.93 4.32
CA GLY A 554 -38.18 16.90 3.74
C GLY A 554 -37.52 16.08 2.63
N ALA A 555 -36.22 16.24 2.38
CA ALA A 555 -35.51 15.39 1.43
C ALA A 555 -35.68 13.91 1.80
N THR A 556 -35.94 13.07 0.80
CA THR A 556 -36.01 11.62 1.02
C THR A 556 -34.60 11.10 1.24
N ILE A 557 -34.33 10.45 2.37
CA ILE A 557 -33.03 9.87 2.69
C ILE A 557 -33.01 8.43 2.17
N ASN A 558 -32.09 8.15 1.25
CA ASN A 558 -31.92 6.82 0.66
C ASN A 558 -31.09 5.93 1.58
N ASN A 559 -30.02 6.47 2.16
CA ASN A 559 -29.08 5.78 3.04
C ASN A 559 -28.40 6.80 3.97
N ALA A 560 -28.07 6.41 5.20
CA ALA A 560 -27.22 7.23 6.06
C ALA A 560 -26.42 6.37 7.03
N TRP A 561 -25.20 6.73 7.38
CA TRP A 561 -24.40 6.00 8.36
C TRP A 561 -23.34 6.88 9.00
N ILE A 562 -22.82 6.47 10.15
CA ILE A 562 -21.65 7.09 10.79
C ILE A 562 -20.46 6.14 10.66
N GLN A 563 -19.33 6.68 10.23
CA GLN A 563 -18.05 5.99 10.23
C GLN A 563 -17.22 6.44 11.44
N PHE A 564 -16.82 5.47 12.25
CA PHE A 564 -15.85 5.66 13.33
C PHE A 564 -14.45 5.23 12.90
N GLN A 565 -13.44 5.76 13.59
CA GLN A 565 -12.08 5.22 13.63
C GLN A 565 -11.82 4.63 15.02
N THR A 566 -11.15 3.48 15.08
CA THR A 566 -10.84 2.79 16.35
C THR A 566 -9.70 3.52 17.07
N ASP A 567 -9.93 3.99 18.30
CA ASP A 567 -8.87 4.52 19.17
C ASP A 567 -8.23 3.38 19.99
N GLN A 568 -9.06 2.56 20.65
CA GLN A 568 -8.58 1.41 21.44
C GLN A 568 -9.27 0.12 21.03
N THR A 569 -8.49 -0.96 21.07
CA THR A 569 -9.01 -2.29 20.77
C THR A 569 -9.93 -2.79 21.87
N SER A 570 -11.08 -3.30 21.50
CA SER A 570 -12.04 -3.89 22.44
C SER A 570 -12.78 -5.06 21.80
N ASN A 571 -12.89 -6.16 22.55
CA ASN A 571 -13.45 -7.43 22.08
C ASN A 571 -14.70 -7.87 22.87
N GLY A 572 -15.11 -7.10 23.88
CA GLY A 572 -16.33 -7.35 24.63
C GLY A 572 -17.58 -7.31 23.75
N ALA A 573 -18.61 -8.06 24.13
CA ALA A 573 -19.90 -7.98 23.45
C ALA A 573 -20.51 -6.58 23.66
N THR A 574 -20.83 -5.90 22.56
CA THR A 574 -21.34 -4.53 22.58
C THR A 574 -22.68 -4.48 21.84
N THR A 575 -23.66 -3.81 22.42
CA THR A 575 -24.98 -3.59 21.82
C THR A 575 -25.45 -2.19 22.17
N VAL A 576 -25.57 -1.35 21.15
CA VAL A 576 -25.96 0.04 21.30
C VAL A 576 -27.25 0.35 20.54
N THR A 577 -27.94 1.38 21.00
CA THR A 577 -29.11 1.98 20.37
C THR A 577 -28.75 3.41 19.98
N ILE A 578 -28.89 3.69 18.70
CA ILE A 578 -28.59 4.97 18.08
C ILE A 578 -29.92 5.70 17.85
N ARG A 579 -30.04 6.91 18.39
CA ARG A 579 -31.15 7.83 18.16
C ARG A 579 -30.61 9.19 17.78
N GLY A 580 -31.42 9.99 17.10
CA GLY A 580 -31.10 11.39 16.87
C GLY A 580 -31.71 12.26 17.96
N GLN A 581 -31.25 13.50 18.10
CA GLN A 581 -32.00 14.53 18.81
C GLN A 581 -33.16 15.00 17.94
N ALA A 582 -34.38 14.98 18.47
CA ALA A 582 -35.57 15.52 17.82
C ALA A 582 -35.61 17.05 17.94
N ALA A 583 -34.66 17.73 17.28
CA ALA A 583 -34.53 19.18 17.23
C ALA A 583 -34.34 19.67 15.79
N ASP A 584 -34.79 20.89 15.52
CA ASP A 584 -34.70 21.51 14.19
C ASP A 584 -33.26 21.94 13.87
N ASN A 585 -32.54 22.42 14.88
CA ASN A 585 -31.12 22.73 14.83
C ASN A 585 -30.51 22.39 16.20
N ALA A 586 -29.66 21.37 16.25
CA ALA A 586 -29.08 20.89 17.50
C ALA A 586 -28.13 21.94 18.11
N ALA A 587 -28.41 22.36 19.35
CA ALA A 587 -27.50 23.20 20.11
C ALA A 587 -26.19 22.45 20.44
N THR A 588 -25.07 23.17 20.48
CA THR A 588 -23.76 22.65 20.90
C THR A 588 -23.85 21.96 22.26
N PHE A 589 -23.06 20.90 22.48
CA PHE A 589 -23.00 20.27 23.79
C PHE A 589 -22.35 21.21 24.81
N THR A 590 -22.78 21.11 26.06
CA THR A 590 -22.23 21.91 27.17
C THR A 590 -21.97 21.01 28.38
N THR A 591 -21.17 21.48 29.32
CA THR A 591 -20.89 20.79 30.59
C THR A 591 -22.07 20.83 31.58
N ALA A 592 -23.24 21.34 31.16
CA ALA A 592 -24.43 21.33 32.00
C ALA A 592 -24.86 19.88 32.30
N ALA A 593 -25.30 19.62 33.53
CA ALA A 593 -25.71 18.28 33.92
C ALA A 593 -26.84 17.76 33.02
N ALA A 594 -26.73 16.49 32.62
CA ALA A 594 -27.68 15.80 31.74
C ALA A 594 -27.84 16.41 30.33
N ASN A 595 -26.84 17.13 29.79
CA ASN A 595 -26.97 17.84 28.51
C ASN A 595 -27.28 16.92 27.32
N LEU A 596 -26.88 15.64 27.35
CA LEU A 596 -27.14 14.66 26.30
C LEU A 596 -28.41 13.86 26.62
N SER A 597 -28.51 13.31 27.83
CA SER A 597 -29.61 12.41 28.19
C SER A 597 -30.97 13.11 28.25
N SER A 598 -31.01 14.40 28.64
CA SER A 598 -32.24 15.21 28.67
C SER A 598 -32.76 15.62 27.30
N ARG A 599 -31.94 15.52 26.23
CA ARG A 599 -32.37 15.85 24.87
C ARG A 599 -33.49 14.92 24.45
N THR A 600 -34.58 15.52 23.96
CA THR A 600 -35.68 14.78 23.32
C THR A 600 -35.13 14.03 22.12
N LYS A 601 -35.38 12.72 22.07
CA LYS A 601 -34.82 11.84 21.05
C LYS A 601 -35.85 11.57 19.96
N THR A 602 -35.39 11.21 18.78
CA THR A 602 -36.24 10.67 17.72
C THR A 602 -37.01 9.45 18.21
N THR A 603 -38.20 9.23 17.66
CA THR A 603 -38.97 7.99 17.87
C THR A 603 -38.25 6.83 17.19
N ALA A 604 -37.77 7.05 15.96
CA ALA A 604 -36.90 6.14 15.24
C ALA A 604 -35.61 5.87 16.02
N ALA A 605 -35.18 4.61 16.00
CA ALA A 605 -33.96 4.15 16.64
C ALA A 605 -33.36 2.98 15.83
N VAL A 606 -32.04 2.89 15.81
CA VAL A 606 -31.31 1.80 15.16
C VAL A 606 -30.50 1.06 16.20
N SER A 607 -30.66 -0.26 16.26
CA SER A 607 -29.83 -1.12 17.09
C SER A 607 -28.58 -1.54 16.33
N TRP A 608 -27.43 -1.52 17.00
CA TRP A 608 -26.15 -1.91 16.43
C TRP A 608 -25.38 -2.78 17.42
N SER A 609 -24.91 -3.93 16.95
CA SER A 609 -24.01 -4.81 17.69
C SER A 609 -22.67 -4.87 16.96
N PRO A 610 -21.77 -3.88 17.17
CA PRO A 610 -20.49 -3.85 16.48
C PRO A 610 -19.66 -5.09 16.82
N VAL A 611 -19.02 -5.66 15.79
CA VAL A 611 -18.01 -6.71 15.97
C VAL A 611 -16.80 -6.15 16.74
N ALA A 612 -15.90 -7.03 17.20
CA ALA A 612 -14.70 -6.62 17.91
C ALA A 612 -13.83 -5.70 17.06
N TRP A 613 -13.32 -4.62 17.65
CA TRP A 613 -12.38 -3.72 16.99
C TRP A 613 -10.98 -4.11 17.42
N ASN A 614 -10.26 -4.79 16.52
CA ASN A 614 -8.98 -5.46 16.84
C ASN A 614 -7.74 -4.68 16.38
N SER A 615 -7.91 -3.51 15.78
CA SER A 615 -6.81 -2.69 15.26
C SER A 615 -7.08 -1.22 15.52
N VAL A 616 -6.16 -0.56 16.23
CA VAL A 616 -6.14 0.91 16.35
C VAL A 616 -6.00 1.54 14.96
N GLY A 617 -6.65 2.68 14.75
CA GLY A 617 -6.68 3.41 13.48
C GLY A 617 -7.60 2.81 12.41
N ALA A 618 -8.19 1.63 12.63
CA ALA A 618 -9.10 1.02 11.67
C ALA A 618 -10.39 1.83 11.53
N ALA A 619 -10.79 2.10 10.27
CA ALA A 619 -12.02 2.80 9.90
C ALA A 619 -12.70 2.08 8.71
N GLY A 620 -12.99 0.78 8.90
CA GLY A 620 -13.61 -0.07 7.89
C GLY A 620 -15.10 -0.29 8.12
N ALA A 621 -15.67 -1.29 7.42
CA ALA A 621 -17.08 -1.66 7.56
C ALA A 621 -17.46 -2.07 8.99
N ASP A 622 -16.52 -2.64 9.75
CA ASP A 622 -16.72 -3.06 11.14
C ASP A 622 -16.90 -1.89 12.13
N GLN A 623 -16.40 -0.70 11.76
CA GLN A 623 -16.52 0.55 12.51
C GLN A 623 -17.67 1.44 11.98
N ARG A 624 -18.49 0.93 11.05
CA ARG A 624 -19.60 1.68 10.45
C ARG A 624 -20.93 1.28 11.07
N THR A 625 -21.77 2.26 11.38
CA THR A 625 -23.13 1.98 11.84
C THR A 625 -23.96 1.32 10.72
N PRO A 626 -25.06 0.60 11.07
CA PRO A 626 -26.10 0.26 10.11
C PRO A 626 -26.77 1.52 9.55
N ASP A 627 -27.64 1.33 8.55
CA ASP A 627 -28.42 2.40 7.93
C ASP A 627 -29.27 3.17 8.96
N LEU A 628 -28.97 4.46 9.10
CA LEU A 628 -29.58 5.43 9.99
C LEU A 628 -30.71 6.23 9.31
N LYS A 629 -31.10 5.91 8.07
CA LYS A 629 -32.06 6.73 7.30
C LYS A 629 -33.32 7.08 8.07
N SER A 630 -33.91 6.17 8.86
CA SER A 630 -35.15 6.45 9.57
C SER A 630 -34.97 7.49 10.67
N VAL A 631 -33.80 7.53 11.30
CA VAL A 631 -33.43 8.52 12.32
C VAL A 631 -33.21 9.88 11.66
N ILE A 632 -32.43 9.92 10.57
CA ILE A 632 -32.14 11.16 9.85
C ILE A 632 -33.41 11.71 9.19
N GLN A 633 -34.23 10.85 8.57
CA GLN A 633 -35.51 11.20 7.95
C GLN A 633 -36.45 11.89 8.95
N GLU A 634 -36.54 11.40 10.18
CA GLU A 634 -37.37 12.02 11.22
C GLU A 634 -36.92 13.45 11.53
N ILE A 635 -35.61 13.72 11.52
CA ILE A 635 -35.04 15.05 11.80
C ILE A 635 -35.23 16.01 10.62
N VAL A 636 -34.91 15.59 9.40
CA VAL A 636 -35.03 16.46 8.21
C VAL A 636 -36.50 16.75 7.83
N ASN A 637 -37.44 15.92 8.30
CA ASN A 637 -38.88 16.17 8.15
C ASN A 637 -39.46 17.16 9.15
N ARG A 638 -38.67 17.62 10.13
CA ARG A 638 -39.18 18.54 11.16
C ARG A 638 -39.57 19.89 10.56
N PRO A 639 -40.64 20.55 11.05
CA PRO A 639 -41.12 21.79 10.48
C PRO A 639 -40.09 22.93 10.43
N GLY A 640 -39.17 23.02 11.38
CA GLY A 640 -38.12 24.04 11.42
C GLY A 640 -36.76 23.60 10.89
N TRP A 641 -36.63 22.39 10.32
CA TRP A 641 -35.38 21.98 9.69
C TRP A 641 -35.08 22.87 8.47
N SER A 642 -33.82 23.27 8.35
CA SER A 642 -33.29 24.05 7.23
C SER A 642 -31.94 23.45 6.81
N SER A 643 -31.62 23.49 5.52
CA SER A 643 -30.30 23.07 5.03
C SER A 643 -29.19 23.88 5.70
N GLY A 644 -28.14 23.20 6.18
CA GLY A 644 -27.08 23.80 6.98
C GLY A 644 -27.34 23.79 8.49
N ASN A 645 -28.51 23.33 8.95
CA ASN A 645 -28.74 23.09 10.37
C ASN A 645 -27.85 21.96 10.90
N SER A 646 -27.69 21.94 12.22
CA SER A 646 -26.89 20.92 12.89
C SER A 646 -27.75 19.77 13.39
N LEU A 647 -27.20 18.56 13.31
CA LEU A 647 -27.86 17.33 13.71
C LEU A 647 -27.07 16.68 14.85
N ALA A 648 -27.75 16.21 15.89
CA ALA A 648 -27.10 15.43 16.96
C ALA A 648 -27.56 13.97 16.93
N ILE A 649 -26.61 13.05 17.08
CA ILE A 649 -26.82 11.63 17.31
C ILE A 649 -26.42 11.30 18.75
N LEU A 650 -27.20 10.42 19.38
CA LEU A 650 -27.07 9.98 20.76
C LEU A 650 -27.02 8.45 20.79
N ILE A 651 -26.01 7.91 21.44
CA ILE A 651 -25.74 6.47 21.56
C ILE A 651 -25.84 6.07 23.03
N THR A 652 -26.59 5.00 23.28
CA THR A 652 -26.80 4.38 24.61
C THR A 652 -26.81 2.86 24.45
N GLY A 653 -26.59 2.07 25.51
CA GLY A 653 -26.63 0.60 25.38
C GLY A 653 -25.86 -0.15 26.46
N THR A 654 -25.14 -1.18 26.05
CA THR A 654 -24.19 -1.97 26.89
C THR A 654 -22.94 -2.37 26.11
N GLY A 655 -21.84 -2.63 26.82
CA GLY A 655 -20.55 -3.02 26.24
C GLY A 655 -19.68 -1.81 25.88
N GLN A 656 -18.53 -2.06 25.26
CA GLN A 656 -17.51 -1.05 25.00
C GLN A 656 -17.02 -1.14 23.56
N ARG A 657 -16.99 -0.01 22.85
CA ARG A 657 -16.15 0.23 21.68
C ARG A 657 -15.58 1.63 21.83
N THR A 658 -14.27 1.77 21.67
CA THR A 658 -13.60 3.05 21.89
C THR A 658 -13.22 3.64 20.53
N ALA A 659 -13.87 4.74 20.17
CA ALA A 659 -13.65 5.45 18.92
C ALA A 659 -12.83 6.72 19.17
N GLU A 660 -12.15 7.20 18.13
CA GLU A 660 -11.52 8.51 18.14
C GLU A 660 -12.56 9.62 18.35
N SER A 661 -12.29 10.53 19.29
CA SER A 661 -13.01 11.80 19.41
C SER A 661 -12.32 12.88 18.55
N TYR A 662 -12.95 14.04 18.43
CA TYR A 662 -12.31 15.21 17.85
C TYR A 662 -11.05 15.64 18.63
N ASN A 663 -11.07 15.52 19.97
CA ASN A 663 -9.96 15.90 20.82
C ASN A 663 -8.79 14.90 20.80
N GLY A 664 -9.03 13.63 20.43
CA GLY A 664 -7.98 12.65 20.15
C GLY A 664 -7.36 12.87 18.78
N VAL A 665 -8.10 12.48 17.73
CA VAL A 665 -7.68 12.63 16.33
C VAL A 665 -8.78 13.34 15.52
N PRO A 666 -8.65 14.64 15.22
CA PRO A 666 -9.66 15.40 14.46
C PRO A 666 -10.07 14.77 13.12
N ASN A 667 -9.13 14.13 12.41
CA ASN A 667 -9.40 13.44 11.15
C ASN A 667 -10.01 12.04 11.34
N GLY A 668 -9.93 11.49 12.55
CA GLY A 668 -10.50 10.21 12.98
C GLY A 668 -11.89 10.35 13.62
N ALA A 669 -12.25 11.56 14.05
CA ALA A 669 -13.54 11.88 14.67
C ALA A 669 -14.74 11.42 13.81
N PRO A 670 -15.91 11.14 14.40
CA PRO A 670 -17.03 10.55 13.67
C PRO A 670 -17.42 11.31 12.40
N LEU A 671 -17.65 10.58 11.30
CA LEU A 671 -18.11 11.13 10.01
C LEU A 671 -19.53 10.63 9.72
N LEU A 672 -20.48 11.55 9.57
CA LEU A 672 -21.83 11.26 9.09
C LEU A 672 -21.87 11.34 7.56
N HIS A 673 -22.33 10.26 6.94
CA HIS A 673 -22.62 10.17 5.51
C HIS A 673 -24.14 10.10 5.30
N ILE A 674 -24.67 10.86 4.35
CA ILE A 674 -26.08 10.85 3.95
C ILE A 674 -26.18 10.81 2.43
N GLU A 675 -26.93 9.85 1.92
CA GLU A 675 -27.38 9.80 0.53
C GLU A 675 -28.86 10.17 0.52
N SER A 676 -29.24 11.15 -0.30
CA SER A 676 -30.64 11.56 -0.46
C SER A 676 -31.12 11.36 -1.89
N ALA A 677 -32.44 11.25 -2.06
CA ALA A 677 -33.03 11.29 -3.38
C ALA A 677 -32.67 12.63 -4.04
N PRO A 678 -32.40 12.63 -5.35
CA PRO A 678 -32.27 13.88 -6.08
C PRO A 678 -33.48 14.75 -5.80
N SER A 679 -33.24 16.02 -5.50
CA SER A 679 -34.32 16.97 -5.30
C SER A 679 -35.13 17.02 -6.60
N VAL A 680 -36.34 16.48 -6.58
CA VAL A 680 -37.30 16.78 -7.66
C VAL A 680 -37.51 18.30 -7.59
N PRO A 681 -37.28 19.05 -8.66
CA PRO A 681 -37.62 20.47 -8.70
C PRO A 681 -39.12 20.57 -8.42
N ALA A 682 -39.47 21.07 -7.24
CA ALA A 682 -40.86 21.21 -6.82
C ALA A 682 -41.18 22.70 -6.80
N PRO A 683 -42.11 23.17 -7.64
CA PRO A 683 -42.64 24.52 -7.50
C PRO A 683 -43.44 24.57 -6.20
N ASP A 684 -43.09 25.47 -5.29
CA ASP A 684 -43.85 25.71 -4.08
C ASP A 684 -43.87 27.21 -3.74
N ILE A 685 -45.02 27.70 -3.33
CA ILE A 685 -45.25 29.11 -3.01
C ILE A 685 -45.89 29.26 -1.65
N ASP A 686 -45.39 30.22 -0.88
CA ASP A 686 -46.04 30.69 0.33
C ASP A 686 -46.58 32.11 0.13
N ALA A 687 -47.77 32.38 0.67
CA ALA A 687 -48.44 33.67 0.58
C ALA A 687 -48.66 34.23 1.99
N VAL A 688 -48.02 35.35 2.31
CA VAL A 688 -48.07 35.91 3.67
C VAL A 688 -48.54 37.38 3.66
N PRO A 689 -49.60 37.73 4.40
CA PRO A 689 -50.47 36.83 5.18
C PRO A 689 -51.54 36.14 4.31
N ASN A 690 -51.90 34.91 4.68
CA ASN A 690 -53.01 34.16 4.10
C ASN A 690 -53.84 33.53 5.24
N PRO A 691 -55.09 33.95 5.49
CA PRO A 691 -55.86 34.98 4.76
C PRO A 691 -55.46 36.43 5.13
N TYR A 692 -55.73 37.40 4.23
CA TYR A 692 -55.62 38.84 4.50
C TYR A 692 -57.00 39.45 4.75
N ALA A 693 -57.17 40.19 5.84
CA ALA A 693 -58.42 40.87 6.17
C ALA A 693 -58.29 42.39 6.06
N TYR A 694 -59.10 43.02 5.20
CA TYR A 694 -59.12 44.47 5.01
C TYR A 694 -59.88 45.24 6.12
N GLY A 695 -60.56 44.54 7.02
CA GLY A 695 -61.39 45.15 8.05
C GLY A 695 -62.65 45.84 7.50
N SER A 696 -63.18 46.83 8.24
CA SER A 696 -64.34 47.63 7.80
C SER A 696 -63.90 48.78 6.90
N VAL A 697 -64.40 48.83 5.66
CA VAL A 697 -64.11 49.89 4.68
C VAL A 697 -65.35 50.78 4.50
N LEU A 698 -65.18 52.10 4.63
CA LEU A 698 -66.25 53.08 4.45
C LEU A 698 -66.66 53.19 2.99
N VAL A 699 -67.97 53.33 2.73
CA VAL A 699 -68.50 53.50 1.37
C VAL A 699 -67.93 54.77 0.74
N GLY A 700 -67.30 54.62 -0.43
CA GLY A 700 -66.67 55.71 -1.17
C GLY A 700 -65.17 55.93 -0.88
N THR A 701 -64.56 55.11 -0.01
CA THR A 701 -63.10 55.13 0.21
C THR A 701 -62.42 53.85 -0.30
N THR A 702 -61.11 53.90 -0.50
CA THR A 702 -60.30 52.74 -0.92
C THR A 702 -59.44 52.27 0.26
N ALA A 703 -59.38 50.95 0.48
CA ALA A 703 -58.41 50.30 1.36
C ALA A 703 -57.41 49.50 0.51
N SER A 704 -56.16 49.41 0.96
CA SER A 704 -55.10 48.65 0.28
C SER A 704 -54.38 47.73 1.28
N GLY A 705 -53.78 46.66 0.76
CA GLY A 705 -53.10 45.64 1.54
C GLY A 705 -52.09 44.90 0.67
N THR A 706 -51.06 44.34 1.31
CA THR A 706 -49.96 43.66 0.62
C THR A 706 -49.91 42.21 1.06
N VAL A 707 -49.81 41.31 0.08
CA VAL A 707 -49.50 39.88 0.27
C VAL A 707 -48.16 39.63 -0.40
N ALA A 708 -47.21 39.09 0.35
CA ALA A 708 -45.92 38.66 -0.21
C ALA A 708 -46.04 37.21 -0.69
N ILE A 709 -45.78 36.97 -1.97
CA ILE A 709 -45.59 35.63 -2.52
C ILE A 709 -44.11 35.31 -2.49
N LYS A 710 -43.73 34.22 -1.82
CA LYS A 710 -42.35 33.73 -1.77
C LYS A 710 -42.26 32.41 -2.50
N ASN A 711 -41.26 32.28 -3.36
CA ASN A 711 -40.82 30.97 -3.80
C ASN A 711 -40.16 30.27 -2.61
N VAL A 712 -40.79 29.20 -2.13
CA VAL A 712 -40.26 28.32 -1.07
C VAL A 712 -39.88 26.95 -1.63
N GLY A 713 -40.07 26.76 -2.94
CA GLY A 713 -39.66 25.57 -3.68
C GLY A 713 -38.19 25.63 -4.13
N THR A 714 -37.77 24.56 -4.80
CA THR A 714 -36.39 24.38 -5.28
C THR A 714 -36.20 24.74 -6.76
N GLN A 715 -37.29 25.10 -7.45
CA GLN A 715 -37.28 25.55 -8.84
C GLN A 715 -37.48 27.06 -8.91
N GLU A 716 -36.76 27.75 -9.80
CA GLU A 716 -37.06 29.16 -10.12
C GLU A 716 -38.48 29.28 -10.68
N LEU A 717 -39.29 30.16 -10.08
CA LEU A 717 -40.68 30.36 -10.49
C LEU A 717 -40.78 31.60 -11.36
N GLN A 718 -41.25 31.43 -12.59
CA GLN A 718 -41.63 32.55 -13.44
C GLN A 718 -43.08 32.93 -13.17
N VAL A 719 -43.29 34.17 -12.72
CA VAL A 719 -44.63 34.74 -12.58
C VAL A 719 -45.10 35.21 -13.97
N ASN A 720 -45.90 34.38 -14.63
CA ASN A 720 -46.38 34.65 -16.00
C ASN A 720 -47.66 35.49 -16.05
N ALA A 721 -48.46 35.49 -14.97
CA ALA A 721 -49.69 36.27 -14.87
C ALA A 721 -50.14 36.40 -13.40
N ASN A 722 -50.72 37.54 -13.06
CA ASN A 722 -51.40 37.78 -11.79
C ASN A 722 -52.87 38.12 -12.06
N SER A 723 -53.81 37.43 -11.43
CA SER A 723 -55.24 37.68 -11.62
C SER A 723 -56.04 37.51 -10.33
N LEU A 724 -57.12 38.27 -10.18
CA LEU A 724 -58.07 38.14 -9.09
C LEU A 724 -59.24 37.25 -9.55
N SER A 725 -59.65 36.32 -8.71
CA SER A 725 -60.80 35.44 -8.97
C SER A 725 -61.68 35.31 -7.72
N GLY A 726 -62.95 34.95 -7.90
CA GLY A 726 -63.96 34.90 -6.83
C GLY A 726 -65.17 35.78 -7.12
N ALA A 727 -66.25 35.59 -6.36
CA ALA A 727 -67.53 36.26 -6.59
C ALA A 727 -67.43 37.80 -6.56
N ASP A 728 -66.55 38.33 -5.72
CA ASP A 728 -66.36 39.77 -5.52
C ASP A 728 -65.07 40.32 -6.16
N ALA A 729 -64.39 39.54 -7.00
CA ALA A 729 -63.09 39.93 -7.57
C ALA A 729 -63.13 41.29 -8.31
N ALA A 730 -64.27 41.64 -8.91
CA ALA A 730 -64.48 42.91 -9.60
C ALA A 730 -64.46 44.14 -8.68
N GLN A 731 -64.53 43.96 -7.36
CA GLN A 731 -64.44 45.04 -6.37
C GLN A 731 -62.99 45.38 -6.00
N PHE A 732 -62.01 44.59 -6.47
CA PHE A 732 -60.60 44.73 -6.13
C PHE A 732 -59.76 45.04 -7.38
N ALA A 733 -58.65 45.74 -7.20
CA ALA A 733 -57.69 46.03 -8.26
C ALA A 733 -56.25 45.82 -7.75
N ILE A 734 -55.37 45.28 -8.59
CA ILE A 734 -53.95 45.11 -8.31
C ILE A 734 -53.22 46.39 -8.75
N THR A 735 -52.48 47.04 -7.84
CA THR A 735 -51.96 48.41 -8.08
C THR A 735 -50.44 48.54 -8.17
N LEU A 736 -49.62 47.50 -7.94
CA LEU A 736 -48.14 47.56 -8.05
C LEU A 736 -47.50 46.17 -8.26
N GLU A 737 -46.71 46.02 -9.33
CA GLU A 737 -45.67 45.00 -9.48
C GLU A 737 -44.32 45.70 -9.29
N SER A 738 -43.55 45.37 -8.24
CA SER A 738 -42.16 45.82 -8.14
C SER A 738 -41.23 44.72 -8.61
N SER A 739 -40.49 45.04 -9.67
CA SER A 739 -39.38 44.34 -10.29
C SER A 739 -38.26 43.91 -9.34
N ALA A 740 -37.86 42.64 -9.40
CA ALA A 740 -36.48 42.15 -9.48
C ALA A 740 -36.55 40.64 -9.77
N PRO A 741 -35.57 40.06 -10.52
CA PRO A 741 -35.61 38.65 -10.95
C PRO A 741 -35.75 37.67 -9.79
#